data_AF-A0A7C6XC39-F1
#
_entry.id   AF-A0A7C6XC39-F1
#
_cell.length_a   1.000
_cell.length_b   1.000
_cell.length_c   1.000
_cell.angle_alpha   90.00
_cell.angle_beta   90.00
_cell.angle_gamma   90.00
#
_symmetry.space_group_name_H-M   'P 1'
#
loop_
_entity.id
_entity.type
_entity.pdbx_description
1 polymer ?
#
loop_
_entity_poly.entity_id
_entity_poly.type
_entity_poly.pdbx_seq_one_letter_code
_entity_poly.pdbx_strand_id
1 'polypeptide(L)'
;MARSRLYLFCLALLATAIPGRHLAAADAPEPVVIEDFETGTSRWYAVQGEIPEGVKAFVTLTPAVEAKRGEGAGRLRFAAGPNTWGHVQMGIVPAEWTAIGPDRVRLWVKGDGSGEALNLMFGNYERKPPLSFRYRIPLDFTGWRQVTIPLRDFVPEGLPGALREMVLIQLNASGTTRPIDILVDEIELLPAERTEAAGTRQDLDLLARGGWDTPAPEGAVPVDPFAGVPDGTVLPRYLHGVRNHRELHNPVEFAVEYAEPGSFAVQVGNTSGWGGSRLIILIDGQEALRRDFPGETQAAIKSNQGWYSVPVPAGKHRIRVDNDGADWCMIESYHFGNYAGVEARVRREDGALVVRFSRPEEAAGITIEARVAGWPLPLQAEAPGMLVARPPSGFPTGIYPVRVTGRRDGKLLFTRDVKMRLRAPRVRMARVAFPTGEPVEFRVSYCNSADVPVPGHRLRVRVGERALALEDLGDGLYGASLGRLPAGIYTARVWVDGAGLFPVKFVVYDPAARPWEREGIIRLDTRGQFRTKEGRPFIPWGFATNGIYLPDPEVIQRPSGPVGWCRADEDAIREWIALLRAYGVNCVRFGVNVGTASLGGDQGGHADPFILEGLRRYLDLIGPLGVRAIPVMWWGHYRNFGFQGIPAYDALIKEQADWFTNPRALELQKQYVREVVTAFKDDPRILAWEVMNETYRAGGDLQASVRWTNAILDTIREVDPNHLTTTSAAEATPGPQIEWMRGTPRLDFFNWHAYPTYTDYHSWRSTAGQDAPREIGVYAATIALAQRLGGKPSILGETGNDRLREVSYPEYRALVTRDCLWLAFLCGSPGGIAWDAIADPREFEVISRLAGQIDWATFREAPPPVAVRVSDPVKELGALARYSAWSLRTGVPIRFLGAGEASAPGQVVVTCPFTEPKVPASAAPLRASPGYECKVLTSEDGRVLLGYARNAGEMLPQNARTRVPRDLRLTLELRRPAAVEIWDLDTRERVWQGQGRSRVEWTQKKTDHDYAVLARS
;
A
#
# COMPACT_ATOMS: atom_id res chain seq x y z
N MET A 1 -52.27 -20.58 35.37
CA MET A 1 -51.96 -21.33 36.60
C MET A 1 -50.53 -20.94 36.97
N ALA A 2 -50.23 -20.31 38.12
CA ALA A 2 -50.16 -20.88 39.49
C ALA A 2 -48.93 -21.83 39.63
N ARG A 3 -47.99 -21.73 40.58
CA ARG A 3 -47.72 -20.88 41.79
C ARG A 3 -46.17 -20.81 42.01
N SER A 4 -45.55 -19.93 42.82
CA SER A 4 -45.87 -18.56 43.31
C SER A 4 -44.69 -17.95 44.12
N ARG A 5 -44.31 -16.70 43.78
CA ARG A 5 -43.96 -15.55 44.66
C ARG A 5 -43.07 -15.69 45.92
N LEU A 6 -42.09 -14.77 46.00
CA LEU A 6 -41.93 -13.66 46.99
C LEU A 6 -41.40 -12.45 46.14
N TYR A 7 -41.69 -11.14 46.30
CA TYR A 7 -42.53 -10.30 47.18
C TYR A 7 -42.06 -10.22 48.66
N LEU A 8 -42.00 -9.09 49.37
CA LEU A 8 -42.34 -7.66 49.14
C LEU A 8 -41.10 -6.76 49.48
N PHE A 9 -41.04 -5.42 49.34
CA PHE A 9 -42.04 -4.34 49.53
C PHE A 9 -41.77 -3.07 48.66
N CYS A 10 -42.76 -2.15 48.74
CA CYS A 10 -43.03 -0.90 48.01
C CYS A 10 -41.94 0.21 47.90
N LEU A 11 -42.12 1.37 47.22
CA LEU A 11 -42.88 1.85 46.02
C LEU A 11 -42.82 3.41 46.01
N ALA A 12 -42.44 4.06 44.88
CA ALA A 12 -42.39 5.53 44.64
C ALA A 12 -41.38 6.33 45.53
N LEU A 13 -40.75 7.44 45.09
CA LEU A 13 -41.21 8.60 44.31
C LEU A 13 -40.13 9.18 43.36
N LEU A 14 -40.49 10.15 42.51
CA LEU A 14 -39.54 10.92 41.70
C LEU A 14 -38.84 12.03 42.53
N ALA A 15 -37.52 12.15 42.40
CA ALA A 15 -36.80 13.42 42.49
C ALA A 15 -35.42 13.34 41.82
N THR A 16 -35.03 14.42 41.15
CA THR A 16 -33.79 14.65 40.41
C THR A 16 -32.50 14.55 41.23
N ALA A 17 -31.51 13.75 40.78
CA ALA A 17 -30.08 14.05 40.94
C ALA A 17 -29.17 13.19 40.01
N ILE A 18 -28.30 13.86 39.25
CA ILE A 18 -27.00 13.35 38.77
C ILE A 18 -26.00 14.30 39.44
N PRO A 19 -25.05 13.80 40.26
CA PRO A 19 -23.80 13.27 39.71
C PRO A 19 -23.27 12.01 40.41
N GLY A 20 -22.35 11.29 39.77
CA GLY A 20 -21.75 10.08 40.35
C GLY A 20 -21.14 9.07 39.38
N ARG A 21 -20.78 9.45 38.14
CA ARG A 21 -19.84 8.61 37.37
C ARG A 21 -18.48 8.71 38.06
N HIS A 22 -18.05 7.62 38.68
CA HIS A 22 -16.66 7.46 39.05
C HIS A 22 -15.79 7.74 37.81
N LEU A 23 -14.74 8.53 37.99
CA LEU A 23 -13.61 8.50 37.08
C LEU A 23 -13.07 7.08 37.14
N ALA A 24 -13.13 6.35 36.01
CA ALA A 24 -12.26 5.21 35.84
C ALA A 24 -10.82 5.71 36.00
N ALA A 25 -9.97 4.94 36.67
CA ALA A 25 -8.54 5.21 36.62
C ALA A 25 -8.09 5.16 35.15
N ALA A 26 -7.02 5.88 34.81
CA ALA A 26 -6.33 5.58 33.57
C ALA A 26 -5.79 4.15 33.70
N ASP A 27 -6.36 3.21 32.95
CA ASP A 27 -5.98 1.80 33.03
C ASP A 27 -4.48 1.66 32.78
N ALA A 28 -3.83 0.83 33.60
CA ALA A 28 -2.42 0.53 33.40
C ALA A 28 -2.24 -0.09 32.00
N PRO A 29 -1.11 0.18 31.30
CA PRO A 29 -0.88 -0.38 29.97
C PRO A 29 -1.10 -1.90 29.99
N GLU A 30 -1.96 -2.39 29.10
CA GLU A 30 -2.34 -3.79 29.09
C GLU A 30 -1.26 -4.68 28.44
N PRO A 31 -1.21 -5.98 28.75
CA PRO A 31 -0.40 -6.95 28.03
C PRO A 31 -0.69 -6.95 26.53
N VAL A 32 0.34 -7.08 25.71
CA VAL A 32 0.19 -7.24 24.25
C VAL A 32 0.38 -8.71 23.88
N VAL A 33 -0.70 -9.36 23.45
CA VAL A 33 -0.68 -10.74 22.94
C VAL A 33 0.13 -10.81 21.64
N ILE A 34 1.09 -11.74 21.58
CA ILE A 34 1.85 -12.12 20.38
C ILE A 34 1.12 -13.26 19.64
N GLU A 35 0.70 -14.27 20.40
CA GLU A 35 -0.02 -15.45 19.92
C GLU A 35 -0.87 -16.06 21.04
N ASP A 36 -2.14 -16.32 20.76
CA ASP A 36 -3.10 -16.99 21.64
C ASP A 36 -3.45 -18.42 21.17
N PHE A 37 -3.11 -18.78 19.93
CA PHE A 37 -3.47 -20.05 19.27
C PHE A 37 -4.98 -20.33 19.11
N GLU A 38 -5.87 -19.39 19.46
CA GLU A 38 -7.33 -19.50 19.27
C GLU A 38 -7.68 -19.58 17.79
N THR A 39 -6.88 -18.93 16.93
CA THR A 39 -6.99 -19.02 15.46
C THR A 39 -6.25 -20.22 14.86
N GLY A 40 -5.71 -21.11 15.70
CA GLY A 40 -4.90 -22.25 15.31
C GLY A 40 -3.44 -21.92 14.97
N THR A 41 -2.67 -22.93 14.59
CA THR A 41 -1.20 -22.82 14.45
C THR A 41 -0.72 -22.45 13.03
N SER A 42 -1.62 -22.06 12.13
CA SER A 42 -1.33 -21.86 10.69
C SER A 42 -0.38 -20.70 10.38
N ARG A 43 -0.21 -19.76 11.32
CA ARG A 43 0.73 -18.63 11.25
C ARG A 43 2.20 -19.07 11.42
N TRP A 44 2.42 -20.27 11.96
CA TRP A 44 3.73 -20.84 12.25
C TRP A 44 4.12 -21.88 11.21
N TYR A 45 5.39 -21.89 10.83
CA TYR A 45 5.96 -22.93 9.96
C TYR A 45 7.26 -23.49 10.53
N ALA A 46 7.51 -24.76 10.21
CA ALA A 46 8.70 -25.48 10.62
C ALA A 46 9.91 -25.10 9.77
N VAL A 47 11.07 -24.96 10.42
CA VAL A 47 12.40 -24.94 9.79
C VAL A 47 13.28 -25.89 10.60
N GLN A 48 13.97 -26.80 9.93
CA GLN A 48 14.73 -27.87 10.57
C GLN A 48 16.01 -28.17 9.78
N GLY A 49 17.00 -28.71 10.49
CA GLY A 49 18.22 -29.26 9.88
C GLY A 49 17.98 -30.61 9.23
N GLU A 50 19.05 -31.39 9.09
CA GLU A 50 19.00 -32.74 8.54
C GLU A 50 18.09 -33.65 9.40
N ILE A 51 17.16 -34.35 8.76
CA ILE A 51 16.13 -35.15 9.43
C ILE A 51 16.71 -36.54 9.72
N PRO A 52 16.66 -37.06 10.96
CA PRO A 52 17.17 -38.39 11.28
C PRO A 52 16.48 -39.50 10.48
N GLU A 53 17.21 -40.54 10.11
CA GLU A 53 16.68 -41.65 9.32
C GLU A 53 15.47 -42.32 9.99
N GLY A 54 14.39 -42.49 9.22
CA GLY A 54 13.10 -43.00 9.72
C GLY A 54 12.16 -41.96 10.37
N VAL A 55 12.61 -40.73 10.62
CA VAL A 55 11.78 -39.64 11.16
C VAL A 55 11.10 -38.87 10.01
N LYS A 56 9.78 -38.63 10.10
CA LYS A 56 9.04 -37.87 9.06
C LYS A 56 9.23 -36.36 9.12
N ALA A 57 9.37 -35.81 10.32
CA ALA A 57 9.69 -34.41 10.58
C ALA A 57 10.37 -34.32 11.95
N PHE A 58 11.41 -33.51 12.08
CA PHE A 58 12.11 -33.33 13.35
C PHE A 58 11.31 -32.43 14.31
N VAL A 59 10.57 -31.45 13.79
CA VAL A 59 9.68 -30.57 14.56
C VAL A 59 8.29 -30.48 13.94
N THR A 60 7.23 -30.43 14.78
CA THR A 60 5.86 -30.12 14.36
C THR A 60 5.15 -29.25 15.39
N LEU A 61 4.41 -28.23 14.96
CA LEU A 61 3.42 -27.52 15.77
C LEU A 61 2.02 -27.77 15.19
N THR A 62 1.09 -28.21 16.03
CA THR A 62 -0.30 -28.52 15.64
C THR A 62 -1.29 -27.95 16.66
N PRO A 63 -2.53 -27.59 16.28
CA PRO A 63 -3.53 -27.14 17.25
C PRO A 63 -3.88 -28.25 18.25
N ALA A 64 -4.18 -27.87 19.47
CA ALA A 64 -4.72 -28.75 20.51
C ALA A 64 -5.85 -28.06 21.28
N VAL A 65 -6.87 -28.83 21.64
CA VAL A 65 -8.03 -28.39 22.45
C VAL A 65 -7.79 -28.53 23.96
N GLU A 66 -6.57 -28.87 24.38
CA GLU A 66 -6.16 -28.80 25.78
C GLU A 66 -5.44 -27.46 26.00
N ALA A 67 -6.21 -26.40 26.17
CA ALA A 67 -5.68 -25.06 26.39
C ALA A 67 -5.51 -24.72 27.88
N LYS A 68 -4.84 -23.60 28.17
CA LYS A 68 -4.67 -23.03 29.52
C LYS A 68 -5.50 -21.77 29.72
N ARG A 69 -5.72 -20.99 28.66
CA ARG A 69 -6.83 -20.05 28.49
C ARG A 69 -7.54 -20.34 27.15
N GLY A 70 -8.71 -19.75 26.93
CA GLY A 70 -9.46 -19.94 25.66
C GLY A 70 -9.84 -21.40 25.38
N GLU A 71 -9.92 -21.75 24.10
CA GLU A 71 -10.22 -23.09 23.59
C GLU A 71 -9.04 -23.74 22.81
N GLY A 72 -7.99 -23.00 22.49
CA GLY A 72 -6.87 -23.43 21.64
C GLY A 72 -5.48 -23.32 22.30
N ALA A 73 -4.59 -24.26 21.97
CA ALA A 73 -3.17 -24.17 22.31
C ALA A 73 -2.28 -24.78 21.21
N GLY A 74 -1.02 -24.35 21.17
CA GLY A 74 -0.01 -24.88 20.26
C GLY A 74 0.68 -26.13 20.83
N ARG A 75 0.37 -27.32 20.30
CA ARG A 75 1.09 -28.55 20.64
C ARG A 75 2.37 -28.67 19.83
N LEU A 76 3.51 -28.50 20.50
CA LEU A 76 4.84 -28.48 19.92
C LEU A 76 5.57 -29.79 20.24
N ARG A 77 6.01 -30.48 19.19
CA ARG A 77 6.80 -31.72 19.29
C ARG A 77 8.16 -31.58 18.64
N PHE A 78 9.16 -32.22 19.26
CA PHE A 78 10.45 -32.49 18.66
C PHE A 78 10.79 -33.97 18.76
N ALA A 79 11.46 -34.53 17.75
CA ALA A 79 12.07 -35.84 17.85
C ALA A 79 13.36 -35.80 18.70
N ALA A 80 13.88 -36.98 19.07
CA ALA A 80 15.26 -37.09 19.54
C ALA A 80 16.22 -36.91 18.34
N GLY A 81 17.29 -36.14 18.53
CA GLY A 81 18.22 -35.77 17.46
C GLY A 81 19.47 -35.07 18.00
N PRO A 82 20.45 -35.80 18.57
CA PRO A 82 21.63 -35.22 19.22
C PRO A 82 22.54 -34.42 18.27
N ASN A 83 22.46 -34.67 16.96
CA ASN A 83 23.25 -34.00 15.93
C ASN A 83 22.42 -33.07 15.01
N THR A 84 21.17 -32.75 15.37
CA THR A 84 20.29 -31.90 14.54
C THR A 84 19.54 -30.86 15.38
N TRP A 85 18.75 -30.02 14.71
CA TRP A 85 18.01 -28.91 15.28
C TRP A 85 16.73 -28.64 14.50
N GLY A 86 15.79 -27.96 15.13
CA GLY A 86 14.63 -27.43 14.46
C GLY A 86 13.90 -26.40 15.31
N HIS A 87 13.01 -25.66 14.66
CA HIS A 87 12.11 -24.74 15.30
C HIS A 87 10.85 -24.54 14.48
N VAL A 88 9.82 -24.03 15.12
CA VAL A 88 8.71 -23.36 14.44
C VAL A 88 8.88 -21.86 14.62
N GLN A 89 8.53 -21.09 13.59
CA GLN A 89 8.61 -19.63 13.60
C GLN A 89 7.41 -18.99 12.94
N MET A 90 7.08 -17.77 13.38
CA MET A 90 6.09 -16.89 12.75
C MET A 90 6.70 -15.48 12.54
N GLY A 91 6.18 -14.76 11.55
CA GLY A 91 6.53 -13.35 11.32
C GLY A 91 5.88 -12.43 12.35
N ILE A 92 6.60 -11.41 12.81
CA ILE A 92 6.16 -10.46 13.85
C ILE A 92 6.38 -9.01 13.42
N VAL A 93 5.63 -8.08 14.03
CA VAL A 93 5.69 -6.64 13.72
C VAL A 93 5.85 -5.83 15.03
N PRO A 94 7.07 -5.65 15.55
CA PRO A 94 7.28 -5.08 16.89
C PRO A 94 6.89 -3.62 17.09
N ALA A 95 6.51 -2.89 16.03
CA ALA A 95 6.18 -1.47 16.12
C ALA A 95 5.05 -1.19 17.11
N GLU A 96 4.01 -2.03 17.11
CA GLU A 96 2.88 -1.95 18.05
C GLU A 96 3.29 -2.39 19.46
N TRP A 97 4.23 -3.32 19.57
CA TRP A 97 4.73 -3.87 20.84
C TRP A 97 5.64 -2.89 21.60
N THR A 98 6.48 -2.16 20.88
CA THR A 98 7.38 -1.17 21.50
C THR A 98 6.65 0.01 22.13
N ALA A 99 5.38 0.25 21.74
CA ALA A 99 4.57 1.34 22.28
C ALA A 99 4.22 1.17 23.77
N ILE A 100 4.18 -0.06 24.30
CA ILE A 100 3.93 -0.31 25.74
C ILE A 100 5.21 -0.28 26.60
N GLY A 101 6.39 -0.07 26.00
CA GLY A 101 7.68 -0.12 26.71
C GLY A 101 7.90 -1.43 27.48
N PRO A 102 7.89 -2.60 26.80
CA PRO A 102 7.89 -3.89 27.48
C PRO A 102 9.28 -4.25 28.03
N ASP A 103 9.32 -4.84 29.23
CA ASP A 103 10.56 -5.32 29.86
C ASP A 103 10.58 -6.84 30.07
N ARG A 104 9.46 -7.54 29.87
CA ARG A 104 9.31 -8.99 30.04
C ARG A 104 8.29 -9.60 29.09
N VAL A 105 8.55 -10.83 28.66
CA VAL A 105 7.63 -11.69 27.90
C VAL A 105 7.06 -12.75 28.85
N ARG A 106 5.80 -13.15 28.64
CA ARG A 106 5.07 -14.16 29.41
C ARG A 106 4.54 -15.22 28.46
N LEU A 107 4.53 -16.48 28.88
CA LEU A 107 3.87 -17.59 28.19
C LEU A 107 3.46 -18.69 29.16
N TRP A 108 2.44 -19.47 28.81
CA TRP A 108 2.17 -20.76 29.45
C TRP A 108 2.84 -21.88 28.69
N VAL A 109 3.42 -22.83 29.42
CA VAL A 109 4.00 -24.06 28.87
C VAL A 109 3.49 -25.25 29.68
N LYS A 110 2.92 -26.25 29.01
CA LYS A 110 2.64 -27.57 29.60
C LYS A 110 3.87 -28.44 29.40
N GLY A 111 4.70 -28.56 30.44
CA GLY A 111 5.91 -29.36 30.40
C GLY A 111 5.61 -30.86 30.36
N ASP A 112 6.55 -31.62 29.78
CA ASP A 112 6.47 -33.08 29.59
C ASP A 112 7.38 -33.88 30.55
N GLY A 113 8.18 -33.20 31.37
CA GLY A 113 9.17 -33.81 32.26
C GLY A 113 10.36 -34.46 31.54
N SER A 114 10.59 -34.14 30.26
CA SER A 114 11.68 -34.72 29.45
C SER A 114 13.07 -34.40 30.01
N GLY A 115 13.24 -33.28 30.70
CA GLY A 115 14.54 -32.74 31.12
C GLY A 115 15.35 -32.11 29.98
N GLU A 116 14.78 -32.03 28.78
CA GLU A 116 15.34 -31.30 27.64
C GLU A 116 15.13 -29.79 27.82
N ALA A 117 15.36 -28.99 26.78
CA ALA A 117 15.10 -27.54 26.84
C ALA A 117 14.46 -26.99 25.57
N LEU A 118 13.48 -26.11 25.77
CA LEU A 118 12.90 -25.25 24.75
C LEU A 118 13.62 -23.90 24.74
N ASN A 119 14.09 -23.44 23.59
CA ASN A 119 14.57 -22.08 23.43
C ASN A 119 13.43 -21.21 22.88
N LEU A 120 13.00 -20.20 23.65
CA LEU A 120 12.22 -19.09 23.11
C LEU A 120 13.21 -18.12 22.46
N MET A 121 12.97 -17.74 21.20
CA MET A 121 13.91 -16.92 20.44
C MET A 121 13.22 -15.78 19.69
N PHE A 122 13.91 -14.64 19.59
CA PHE A 122 13.57 -13.53 18.72
C PHE A 122 14.70 -13.32 17.70
N GLY A 123 14.36 -13.12 16.43
CA GLY A 123 15.33 -13.11 15.34
C GLY A 123 15.13 -12.01 14.31
N ASN A 124 16.26 -11.55 13.76
CA ASN A 124 16.35 -10.90 12.46
C ASN A 124 17.58 -11.43 11.72
N TYR A 125 17.33 -12.40 10.83
CA TYR A 125 18.35 -13.03 9.99
C TYR A 125 18.55 -12.33 8.63
N GLU A 126 17.76 -11.31 8.33
CA GLU A 126 17.94 -10.46 7.13
C GLU A 126 19.08 -9.44 7.34
N ARG A 127 19.27 -8.98 8.58
CA ARG A 127 20.40 -8.14 8.99
C ARG A 127 21.72 -8.92 8.84
N LYS A 128 22.80 -8.22 8.48
CA LYS A 128 24.17 -8.76 8.49
C LYS A 128 25.09 -7.89 9.38
N PRO A 129 25.71 -8.45 10.44
CA PRO A 129 25.48 -9.79 10.99
C PRO A 129 24.03 -9.94 11.50
N PRO A 130 23.50 -11.18 11.49
CA PRO A 130 22.14 -11.45 11.96
C PRO A 130 22.01 -11.18 13.45
N LEU A 131 20.81 -10.77 13.87
CA LEU A 131 20.43 -10.76 15.28
C LEU A 131 19.66 -12.03 15.61
N SER A 132 20.00 -12.65 16.73
CA SER A 132 19.25 -13.75 17.32
C SER A 132 19.43 -13.70 18.83
N PHE A 133 18.32 -13.59 19.55
CA PHE A 133 18.24 -13.53 21.00
C PHE A 133 17.51 -14.78 21.48
N ARG A 134 18.05 -15.48 22.48
CA ARG A 134 17.45 -16.71 23.01
C ARG A 134 17.34 -16.72 24.53
N TYR A 135 16.25 -17.28 25.04
CA TYR A 135 16.11 -17.68 26.44
C TYR A 135 15.82 -19.18 26.52
N ARG A 136 16.51 -19.89 27.42
CA ARG A 136 16.43 -21.36 27.55
C ARG A 136 15.50 -21.74 28.69
N ILE A 137 14.36 -22.35 28.35
CA ILE A 137 13.37 -22.88 29.29
C ILE A 137 13.67 -24.38 29.49
N PRO A 138 14.08 -24.82 30.70
CA PRO A 138 14.24 -26.24 31.00
C PRO A 138 12.86 -26.93 31.11
N LEU A 139 12.75 -28.15 30.59
CA LEU A 139 11.52 -28.97 30.63
C LEU A 139 11.61 -30.02 31.74
N ASP A 140 11.98 -29.57 32.94
CA ASP A 140 12.16 -30.37 34.16
C ASP A 140 10.86 -30.58 34.95
N PHE A 141 9.72 -30.15 34.41
CA PHE A 141 8.42 -30.15 35.05
C PHE A 141 7.34 -30.78 34.16
N THR A 142 6.29 -31.32 34.80
CA THR A 142 5.10 -31.87 34.12
C THR A 142 3.88 -30.99 34.37
N GLY A 143 3.11 -30.68 33.32
CA GLY A 143 1.89 -29.88 33.44
C GLY A 143 2.11 -28.38 33.25
N TRP A 144 1.03 -27.60 33.38
CA TRP A 144 1.00 -26.16 33.05
C TRP A 144 1.77 -25.29 34.05
N ARG A 145 2.77 -24.56 33.54
CA ARG A 145 3.57 -23.55 34.26
C ARG A 145 3.50 -22.24 33.50
N GLN A 146 3.30 -21.13 34.21
CA GLN A 146 3.50 -19.80 33.63
C GLN A 146 5.00 -19.46 33.69
N VAL A 147 5.56 -19.03 32.58
CA VAL A 147 6.96 -18.64 32.45
C VAL A 147 6.98 -17.15 32.12
N THR A 148 7.49 -16.33 33.04
CA THR A 148 7.70 -14.89 32.81
C THR A 148 9.19 -14.64 32.74
N ILE A 149 9.65 -14.06 31.62
CA ILE A 149 11.05 -13.94 31.25
C ILE A 149 11.35 -12.44 31.04
N PRO A 150 12.19 -11.81 31.87
CA PRO A 150 12.69 -10.47 31.59
C PRO A 150 13.42 -10.46 30.24
N LEU A 151 13.08 -9.52 29.35
CA LEU A 151 13.66 -9.43 28.01
C LEU A 151 15.18 -9.22 28.06
N ARG A 152 15.67 -8.54 29.10
CA ARG A 152 17.12 -8.37 29.36
C ARG A 152 17.86 -9.70 29.61
N ASP A 153 17.17 -10.74 30.07
CA ASP A 153 17.78 -12.05 30.41
C ASP A 153 17.98 -12.93 29.17
N PHE A 154 17.54 -12.50 27.98
CA PHE A 154 17.85 -13.16 26.71
C PHE A 154 19.32 -12.98 26.34
N VAL A 155 19.93 -14.03 25.77
CA VAL A 155 21.34 -14.07 25.38
C VAL A 155 21.47 -13.96 23.85
N PRO A 156 22.37 -13.12 23.30
CA PRO A 156 23.24 -12.17 24.00
C PRO A 156 22.43 -11.01 24.61
N GLU A 157 22.96 -10.38 25.67
CA GLU A 157 22.29 -9.28 26.37
C GLU A 157 21.97 -8.11 25.40
N GLY A 158 20.80 -7.47 25.58
CA GLY A 158 20.38 -6.29 24.81
C GLY A 158 19.08 -6.40 24.01
N LEU A 159 18.29 -7.48 24.17
CA LEU A 159 16.99 -7.62 23.47
C LEU A 159 16.03 -6.41 23.64
N PRO A 160 15.90 -5.72 24.80
CA PRO A 160 14.99 -4.57 24.91
C PRO A 160 15.26 -3.45 23.88
N GLY A 161 16.52 -3.08 23.68
CA GLY A 161 16.91 -2.08 22.67
C GLY A 161 16.82 -2.59 21.23
N ALA A 162 16.96 -3.90 21.04
CA ALA A 162 16.90 -4.58 19.75
C ALA A 162 15.49 -5.06 19.37
N LEU A 163 14.49 -5.01 20.25
CA LEU A 163 13.13 -5.54 20.00
C LEU A 163 12.50 -4.90 18.75
N ARG A 164 12.74 -3.59 18.54
CA ARG A 164 12.38 -2.83 17.33
C ARG A 164 13.00 -3.34 16.03
N GLU A 165 14.09 -4.10 16.09
CA GLU A 165 14.76 -4.70 14.92
C GLU A 165 14.27 -6.15 14.64
N MET A 166 13.41 -6.76 15.48
CA MET A 166 13.02 -8.17 15.34
C MET A 166 11.94 -8.38 14.26
N VAL A 167 12.01 -9.50 13.54
CA VAL A 167 11.03 -9.87 12.48
C VAL A 167 10.50 -11.30 12.59
N LEU A 168 11.10 -12.13 13.45
CA LEU A 168 10.64 -13.48 13.79
C LEU A 168 10.58 -13.69 15.31
N ILE A 169 9.58 -14.44 15.76
CA ILE A 169 9.61 -15.20 17.03
C ILE A 169 9.68 -16.69 16.69
N GLN A 170 10.41 -17.46 17.49
CA GLN A 170 10.71 -18.87 17.21
C GLN A 170 10.66 -19.70 18.50
N LEU A 171 10.18 -20.94 18.39
CA LEU A 171 10.22 -21.95 19.44
C LEU A 171 11.12 -23.09 18.96
N ASN A 172 12.30 -23.23 19.56
CA ASN A 172 13.43 -23.99 19.03
C ASN A 172 13.92 -25.10 20.00
N ALA A 173 14.37 -26.22 19.45
CA ALA A 173 15.16 -27.22 20.17
C ALA A 173 16.31 -27.74 19.29
N SER A 174 17.41 -28.15 19.93
CA SER A 174 18.61 -28.65 19.25
C SER A 174 19.40 -29.60 20.14
N GLY A 175 20.03 -30.61 19.53
CA GLY A 175 20.82 -31.61 20.25
C GLY A 175 20.03 -32.50 21.22
N THR A 176 18.72 -32.67 20.99
CA THR A 176 17.81 -33.37 21.90
C THR A 176 18.19 -34.85 22.04
N THR A 177 18.30 -35.34 23.28
CA THR A 177 18.56 -36.77 23.56
C THR A 177 17.27 -37.58 23.66
N ARG A 178 16.16 -36.91 23.97
CA ARG A 178 14.79 -37.45 24.09
C ARG A 178 13.84 -36.66 23.19
N PRO A 179 12.71 -37.25 22.76
CA PRO A 179 11.64 -36.48 22.15
C PRO A 179 11.02 -35.52 23.17
N ILE A 180 10.43 -34.43 22.66
CA ILE A 180 9.68 -33.42 23.41
C ILE A 180 8.24 -33.43 22.88
N ASP A 181 7.23 -33.37 23.76
CA ASP A 181 5.81 -33.24 23.39
C ASP A 181 5.06 -32.34 24.41
N ILE A 182 5.15 -31.03 24.19
CA ILE A 182 4.66 -29.98 25.09
C ILE A 182 3.50 -29.19 24.48
N LEU A 183 2.77 -28.46 25.31
CA LEU A 183 1.81 -27.44 24.86
C LEU A 183 2.36 -26.05 25.19
N VAL A 184 2.10 -25.07 24.34
CA VAL A 184 2.40 -23.64 24.54
C VAL A 184 1.12 -22.85 24.30
N ASP A 185 0.87 -21.85 25.13
CA ASP A 185 -0.36 -21.03 25.13
C ASP A 185 -0.07 -19.60 25.63
N GLU A 186 -0.86 -18.63 25.18
CA GLU A 186 -0.89 -17.22 25.58
C GLU A 186 0.51 -16.60 25.72
N ILE A 187 1.15 -16.31 24.58
CA ILE A 187 2.44 -15.61 24.51
C ILE A 187 2.16 -14.10 24.50
N GLU A 188 2.65 -13.36 25.50
CA GLU A 188 2.37 -11.93 25.72
C GLU A 188 3.64 -11.12 26.04
N LEU A 189 3.63 -9.82 25.73
CA LEU A 189 4.59 -8.84 26.27
C LEU A 189 3.93 -8.00 27.37
N LEU A 190 4.66 -7.77 28.48
CA LEU A 190 4.19 -6.97 29.60
C LEU A 190 4.98 -5.65 29.70
N PRO A 191 4.34 -4.51 29.99
CA PRO A 191 4.99 -3.20 30.14
C PRO A 191 5.81 -3.12 31.43
N ALA A 192 6.89 -2.35 31.42
CA ALA A 192 7.74 -2.14 32.60
C ALA A 192 6.95 -1.74 33.85
N GLU A 193 7.34 -2.28 35.02
CA GLU A 193 6.66 -2.00 36.29
C GLU A 193 6.92 -0.57 36.77
N ARG A 194 5.97 0.33 36.47
CA ARG A 194 5.93 1.69 37.01
C ARG A 194 5.45 1.64 38.47
N THR A 195 6.33 1.94 39.41
CA THR A 195 6.04 1.93 40.86
C THR A 195 5.34 3.19 41.38
N GLU A 196 5.00 4.12 40.50
CA GLU A 196 4.33 5.38 40.82
C GLU A 196 2.99 5.49 40.09
N ALA A 197 2.06 6.26 40.65
CA ALA A 197 0.74 6.46 40.07
C ALA A 197 0.82 7.18 38.70
N ALA A 198 -0.16 6.92 37.82
CA ALA A 198 -0.21 7.57 36.51
C ALA A 198 -0.30 9.10 36.67
N GLY A 199 0.72 9.80 36.16
CA GLY A 199 0.76 11.26 36.13
C GLY A 199 -0.37 11.86 35.28
N THR A 200 -0.77 13.10 35.57
CA THR A 200 -1.93 13.75 34.93
C THR A 200 -1.59 14.58 33.69
N ARG A 201 -0.31 14.62 33.31
CA ARG A 201 0.27 15.35 32.16
C ARG A 201 0.90 14.35 31.18
N GLN A 202 1.26 14.83 29.98
CA GLN A 202 1.86 14.00 28.94
C GLN A 202 3.39 13.94 29.05
N ASP A 203 3.98 12.97 28.37
CA ASP A 203 5.44 12.86 28.27
C ASP A 203 5.96 13.72 27.10
N LEU A 204 7.22 14.16 27.17
CA LEU A 204 7.90 14.95 26.13
C LEU A 204 9.26 14.32 25.77
N ASP A 205 9.50 14.06 24.48
CA ASP A 205 10.77 13.55 23.96
C ASP A 205 11.54 14.63 23.16
N LEU A 206 12.85 14.74 23.44
CA LEU A 206 13.80 15.61 22.75
C LEU A 206 14.91 14.76 22.09
N LEU A 207 14.84 14.61 20.77
CA LEU A 207 15.82 13.82 20.01
C LEU A 207 17.21 14.48 19.96
N ALA A 208 18.24 13.74 20.32
CA ALA A 208 19.64 14.19 20.20
C ALA A 208 20.12 14.04 18.74
N ARG A 209 20.61 15.14 18.14
CA ARG A 209 20.88 15.22 16.69
C ARG A 209 22.23 15.84 16.31
N GLY A 210 23.05 16.23 17.28
CA GLY A 210 24.38 16.77 17.03
C GLY A 210 25.30 15.81 16.26
N GLY A 211 26.31 16.38 15.63
CA GLY A 211 27.45 15.65 15.09
C GLY A 211 28.36 15.09 16.19
N TRP A 212 29.49 14.53 15.77
CA TRP A 212 30.52 13.99 16.67
C TRP A 212 31.15 15.07 17.58
N ASP A 213 31.37 16.25 17.02
CA ASP A 213 32.07 17.40 17.57
C ASP A 213 31.13 18.50 18.08
N THR A 214 29.84 18.19 18.27
CA THR A 214 28.87 19.17 18.78
C THR A 214 29.16 19.52 20.25
N PRO A 215 29.42 20.79 20.59
CA PRO A 215 29.73 21.21 21.94
C PRO A 215 28.51 21.11 22.87
N ALA A 216 28.73 21.29 24.17
CA ALA A 216 27.65 21.55 25.11
C ALA A 216 26.88 22.82 24.69
N PRO A 217 25.54 22.86 24.84
CA PRO A 217 24.78 24.10 24.76
C PRO A 217 25.31 25.16 25.75
N GLU A 218 25.17 26.44 25.40
CA GLU A 218 25.64 27.54 26.26
C GLU A 218 24.72 27.70 27.49
N GLY A 219 25.07 27.01 28.57
CA GLY A 219 24.29 26.98 29.80
C GLY A 219 23.13 25.98 29.78
N ALA A 220 22.17 26.15 30.69
CA ALA A 220 21.03 25.24 30.80
C ALA A 220 19.98 25.54 29.72
N VAL A 221 19.69 24.55 28.89
CA VAL A 221 18.67 24.61 27.84
C VAL A 221 17.28 24.68 28.49
N PRO A 222 16.49 25.74 28.28
CA PRO A 222 15.13 25.80 28.79
C PRO A 222 14.24 24.83 28.01
N VAL A 223 13.46 24.00 28.71
CA VAL A 223 12.49 23.09 28.10
C VAL A 223 11.07 23.54 28.47
N ASP A 224 10.37 24.15 27.51
CA ASP A 224 8.98 24.58 27.67
C ASP A 224 8.02 23.38 27.50
N PRO A 225 7.01 23.19 28.36
CA PRO A 225 6.10 22.03 28.33
C PRO A 225 5.11 22.02 27.15
N PHE A 226 5.19 23.01 26.24
CA PHE A 226 4.43 23.07 24.99
C PHE A 226 5.36 23.13 23.76
N ALA A 227 6.42 23.93 23.83
CA ALA A 227 7.35 24.15 22.72
C ALA A 227 8.50 23.13 22.65
N GLY A 228 8.90 22.54 23.77
CA GLY A 228 10.17 21.85 23.90
C GLY A 228 11.33 22.85 24.04
N VAL A 229 12.41 22.64 23.31
CA VAL A 229 13.61 23.52 23.34
C VAL A 229 13.52 24.64 22.29
N PRO A 230 14.28 25.75 22.44
CA PRO A 230 14.29 26.83 21.46
C PRO A 230 14.66 26.39 20.05
N ASP A 231 14.03 26.99 19.02
CA ASP A 231 14.35 26.74 17.62
C ASP A 231 15.85 26.92 17.34
N GLY A 232 16.45 25.93 16.66
CA GLY A 232 17.89 25.89 16.38
C GLY A 232 18.75 25.25 17.48
N THR A 233 18.19 24.85 18.63
CA THR A 233 18.94 24.10 19.65
C THR A 233 19.39 22.74 19.10
N VAL A 234 20.69 22.50 19.06
CA VAL A 234 21.27 21.20 18.67
C VAL A 234 21.80 20.51 19.92
N LEU A 235 21.06 19.50 20.40
CA LEU A 235 21.53 18.66 21.50
C LEU A 235 22.60 17.66 21.00
N PRO A 236 23.78 17.57 21.64
CA PRO A 236 24.85 16.67 21.22
C PRO A 236 24.40 15.21 21.25
N ARG A 237 24.69 14.48 20.17
CA ARG A 237 24.37 13.05 20.05
C ARG A 237 25.40 12.16 20.72
N TYR A 238 26.64 12.62 20.84
CA TYR A 238 27.73 11.92 21.50
C TYR A 238 28.16 12.73 22.71
N LEU A 239 27.92 12.22 23.92
CA LEU A 239 28.45 12.80 25.16
C LEU A 239 29.84 12.22 25.39
N HIS A 240 30.89 13.03 25.27
CA HIS A 240 32.28 12.59 25.38
C HIS A 240 32.75 12.45 26.83
N GLY A 241 33.67 11.50 27.04
CA GLY A 241 34.30 11.27 28.32
C GLY A 241 35.35 12.32 28.69
N VAL A 242 35.94 12.18 29.87
CA VAL A 242 36.96 13.12 30.40
C VAL A 242 38.40 12.68 30.13
N ARG A 243 38.64 11.56 29.41
CA ARG A 243 39.98 11.02 29.11
C ARG A 243 40.27 10.98 27.61
N ASN A 244 39.57 10.12 26.88
CA ASN A 244 39.53 10.11 25.42
C ASN A 244 38.63 11.27 24.97
N HIS A 245 39.02 12.02 23.95
CA HIS A 245 38.25 13.17 23.44
C HIS A 245 37.84 14.21 24.50
N ARG A 246 38.70 14.42 25.51
CA ARG A 246 38.47 15.33 26.63
C ARG A 246 38.19 16.77 26.17
N GLU A 247 38.77 17.18 25.05
CA GLU A 247 38.54 18.46 24.38
C GLU A 247 37.12 18.63 23.81
N LEU A 248 36.38 17.53 23.64
CA LEU A 248 34.98 17.49 23.18
C LEU A 248 33.98 17.20 24.32
N HIS A 249 34.42 17.12 25.58
CA HIS A 249 33.57 16.82 26.73
C HIS A 249 32.44 17.86 26.87
N ASN A 250 31.20 17.42 26.70
CA ASN A 250 30.05 18.22 26.30
C ASN A 250 28.75 17.87 27.09
N PRO A 251 28.74 17.96 28.42
CA PRO A 251 27.56 17.70 29.24
C PRO A 251 26.39 18.62 28.89
N VAL A 252 25.17 18.12 29.02
CA VAL A 252 23.93 18.85 28.69
C VAL A 252 23.15 19.12 29.97
N GLU A 253 22.82 20.37 30.22
CA GLU A 253 21.95 20.76 31.34
C GLU A 253 20.62 21.30 30.79
N PHE A 254 19.51 20.88 31.40
CA PHE A 254 18.15 21.32 31.10
C PHE A 254 17.57 22.11 32.26
N ALA A 255 16.97 23.26 31.99
CA ALA A 255 16.16 24.01 32.94
C ALA A 255 14.68 23.68 32.70
N VAL A 256 14.02 23.13 33.72
CA VAL A 256 12.64 22.58 33.64
C VAL A 256 11.77 23.11 34.79
N GLU A 257 10.45 23.13 34.57
CA GLU A 257 9.46 23.44 35.60
C GLU A 257 8.35 22.36 35.61
N TYR A 258 8.56 21.34 36.44
CA TYR A 258 7.61 20.25 36.63
C TYR A 258 6.44 20.74 37.50
N ALA A 259 5.27 20.93 36.89
CA ALA A 259 4.08 21.37 37.62
C ALA A 259 3.48 20.27 38.53
N GLU A 260 3.86 19.01 38.34
CA GLU A 260 3.55 17.84 39.18
C GLU A 260 4.77 16.89 39.18
N PRO A 261 4.92 15.97 40.16
CA PRO A 261 6.02 15.01 40.16
C PRO A 261 5.99 14.12 38.92
N GLY A 262 7.14 13.89 38.30
CA GLY A 262 7.28 13.15 37.05
C GLY A 262 8.57 12.36 37.01
N SER A 263 9.11 12.13 35.80
CA SER A 263 10.39 11.42 35.63
C SER A 263 11.18 11.98 34.46
N PHE A 264 12.50 11.83 34.52
CA PHE A 264 13.40 12.16 33.43
C PHE A 264 14.18 10.91 33.02
N ALA A 265 14.25 10.63 31.73
CA ALA A 265 14.98 9.48 31.20
C ALA A 265 15.86 9.82 29.99
N VAL A 266 16.92 9.05 29.82
CA VAL A 266 17.88 9.18 28.72
C VAL A 266 17.89 7.88 27.93
N GLN A 267 17.65 7.95 26.61
CA GLN A 267 17.80 6.81 25.71
C GLN A 267 19.25 6.74 25.25
N VAL A 268 20.01 5.82 25.81
CA VAL A 268 21.38 5.53 25.36
C VAL A 268 21.33 4.60 24.15
N GLY A 269 22.07 4.99 23.12
CA GLY A 269 22.35 4.20 21.93
C GLY A 269 23.67 3.44 22.08
N ASN A 270 24.60 3.67 21.16
CA ASN A 270 25.92 3.04 21.20
C ASN A 270 26.79 3.60 22.35
N THR A 271 27.77 2.83 22.81
CA THR A 271 28.76 3.25 23.83
C THR A 271 30.17 2.86 23.39
N SER A 272 31.22 3.61 23.76
CA SER A 272 32.58 3.32 23.26
C SER A 272 33.09 1.94 23.71
N GLY A 273 33.19 1.02 22.74
CA GLY A 273 33.66 -0.35 22.92
C GLY A 273 35.18 -0.53 23.08
N TRP A 274 35.95 0.55 23.28
CA TRP A 274 37.40 0.48 23.53
C TRP A 274 37.87 1.39 24.67
N GLY A 275 37.12 2.44 24.99
CA GLY A 275 37.43 3.33 26.12
C GLY A 275 36.60 3.04 27.37
N GLY A 276 35.33 2.67 27.19
CA GLY A 276 34.31 2.65 28.23
C GLY A 276 33.79 4.05 28.56
N SER A 277 32.51 4.16 28.90
CA SER A 277 31.84 5.44 29.16
C SER A 277 30.96 5.37 30.40
N ARG A 278 30.35 6.49 30.79
CA ARG A 278 29.40 6.54 31.91
C ARG A 278 28.21 7.41 31.52
N LEU A 279 27.04 7.06 32.05
CA LEU A 279 25.91 7.98 32.14
C LEU A 279 25.79 8.46 33.59
N ILE A 280 25.77 9.77 33.79
CA ILE A 280 25.32 10.40 35.02
C ILE A 280 24.11 11.26 34.71
N ILE A 281 23.12 11.21 35.59
CA ILE A 281 22.01 12.17 35.64
C ILE A 281 22.05 12.83 37.02
N LEU A 282 22.19 14.16 37.04
CA LEU A 282 22.07 14.97 38.26
C LEU A 282 20.78 15.79 38.23
N ILE A 283 20.12 15.92 39.38
CA ILE A 283 18.99 16.83 39.61
C ILE A 283 19.44 17.85 40.66
N ASP A 284 19.41 19.13 40.31
CA ASP A 284 19.86 20.27 41.15
C ASP A 284 21.27 20.09 41.74
N GLY A 285 22.14 19.42 40.99
CA GLY A 285 23.52 19.11 41.37
C GLY A 285 23.69 17.87 42.26
N GLN A 286 22.61 17.18 42.64
CA GLN A 286 22.66 15.89 43.32
C GLN A 286 22.62 14.74 42.29
N GLU A 287 23.48 13.73 42.45
CA GLU A 287 23.51 12.56 41.59
C GLU A 287 22.28 11.68 41.81
N ALA A 288 21.40 11.61 40.80
CA ALA A 288 20.16 10.82 40.83
C ALA A 288 20.34 9.45 40.16
N LEU A 289 21.23 9.35 39.16
CA LEU A 289 21.66 8.09 38.55
C LEU A 289 23.12 8.16 38.12
N ARG A 290 23.84 7.06 38.34
CA ARG A 290 25.17 6.78 37.78
C ARG A 290 25.19 5.36 37.21
N ARG A 291 25.66 5.20 35.98
CA ARG A 291 25.76 3.90 35.30
C ARG A 291 27.02 3.82 34.43
N ASP A 292 27.95 2.95 34.82
CA ASP A 292 29.11 2.57 34.02
C ASP A 292 28.73 1.72 32.79
N PHE A 293 29.43 1.98 31.68
CA PHE A 293 29.33 1.25 30.41
C PHE A 293 30.72 0.70 30.03
N PRO A 294 31.03 -0.57 30.36
CA PRO A 294 32.32 -1.18 30.06
C PRO A 294 32.60 -1.21 28.55
N GLY A 295 33.83 -0.84 28.16
CA GLY A 295 34.26 -0.73 26.77
C GLY A 295 35.43 -1.65 26.45
N GLU A 296 35.22 -2.96 26.56
CA GLU A 296 36.28 -3.97 26.43
C GLU A 296 36.42 -4.54 25.02
N THR A 297 35.36 -4.50 24.20
CA THR A 297 35.41 -4.90 22.78
C THR A 297 34.44 -4.08 21.91
N GLN A 298 34.75 -3.98 20.62
CA GLN A 298 33.86 -3.38 19.62
C GLN A 298 32.50 -4.09 19.50
N ALA A 299 32.35 -5.33 20.00
CA ALA A 299 31.07 -6.04 20.05
C ALA A 299 30.14 -5.49 21.16
N ALA A 300 30.70 -5.01 22.27
CA ALA A 300 29.95 -4.40 23.37
C ALA A 300 29.35 -3.02 23.02
N ILE A 301 29.66 -2.47 21.83
CA ILE A 301 29.23 -1.12 21.40
C ILE A 301 27.70 -0.92 21.44
N LYS A 302 26.91 -2.00 21.43
CA LYS A 302 25.43 -2.00 21.53
C LYS A 302 24.85 -2.57 22.84
N SER A 303 25.62 -3.16 23.75
CA SER A 303 25.05 -3.87 24.92
C SER A 303 24.35 -2.94 25.91
N ASN A 304 24.79 -1.68 25.97
CA ASN A 304 24.24 -0.64 26.85
C ASN A 304 23.07 0.15 26.21
N GLN A 305 22.42 -0.38 25.17
CA GLN A 305 21.28 0.28 24.51
C GLN A 305 20.01 0.17 25.36
N GLY A 306 19.45 1.30 25.80
CA GLY A 306 18.24 1.30 26.62
C GLY A 306 17.86 2.68 27.18
N TRP A 307 16.77 2.70 27.94
CA TRP A 307 16.32 3.87 28.70
C TRP A 307 16.82 3.82 30.14
N TYR A 308 17.37 4.93 30.61
CA TYR A 308 17.84 5.11 31.99
C TYR A 308 17.07 6.27 32.61
N SER A 309 16.24 5.98 33.63
CA SER A 309 15.24 6.90 34.19
C SER A 309 15.48 7.23 35.66
N VAL A 310 15.06 8.43 36.08
CA VAL A 310 15.03 8.93 37.46
C VAL A 310 13.71 9.65 37.73
N PRO A 311 13.13 9.59 38.94
CA PRO A 311 12.00 10.44 39.32
C PRO A 311 12.45 11.90 39.45
N VAL A 312 11.53 12.84 39.19
CA VAL A 312 11.75 14.29 39.33
C VAL A 312 10.59 14.88 40.14
N PRO A 313 10.86 15.63 41.24
CA PRO A 313 9.80 16.29 42.01
C PRO A 313 8.99 17.33 41.21
N ALA A 314 7.92 17.83 41.81
CA ALA A 314 7.28 19.06 41.35
C ALA A 314 8.13 20.27 41.76
N GLY A 315 8.41 21.16 40.82
CA GLY A 315 9.22 22.36 41.05
C GLY A 315 10.05 22.78 39.84
N LYS A 316 10.91 23.78 40.06
CA LYS A 316 11.95 24.20 39.12
C LYS A 316 13.20 23.39 39.39
N HIS A 317 13.70 22.69 38.37
CA HIS A 317 14.86 21.83 38.48
C HIS A 317 15.88 22.12 37.38
N ARG A 318 17.16 21.89 37.68
CA ARG A 318 18.26 21.74 36.71
C ARG A 318 18.60 20.27 36.59
N ILE A 319 18.36 19.69 35.42
CA ILE A 319 18.67 18.29 35.13
C ILE A 319 19.90 18.25 34.23
N ARG A 320 21.03 17.76 34.75
CA ARG A 320 22.30 17.65 34.01
C ARG A 320 22.58 16.20 33.64
N VAL A 321 22.87 15.95 32.37
CA VAL A 321 23.33 14.67 31.85
C VAL A 321 24.80 14.78 31.49
N ASP A 322 25.60 13.87 32.02
CA ASP A 322 27.06 13.95 32.03
C ASP A 322 27.72 12.58 31.78
N ASN A 323 28.99 12.62 31.41
CA ASN A 323 29.85 11.46 31.16
C ASN A 323 31.27 11.74 31.68
N ASP A 324 31.51 11.47 32.96
CA ASP A 324 32.84 11.41 33.58
C ASP A 324 33.55 10.05 33.31
N GLY A 325 33.05 9.29 32.33
CA GLY A 325 33.68 8.08 31.83
C GLY A 325 34.95 8.38 31.03
N ALA A 326 35.59 7.31 30.55
CA ALA A 326 36.84 7.44 29.83
C ALA A 326 36.65 7.89 28.37
N ASP A 327 35.48 7.69 27.78
CA ASP A 327 35.19 7.87 26.35
C ASP A 327 33.68 8.06 26.12
N TRP A 328 33.20 8.13 24.87
CA TRP A 328 31.83 8.57 24.55
C TRP A 328 30.69 7.57 24.86
N CYS A 329 29.50 8.12 25.10
CA CYS A 329 28.20 7.44 24.99
C CYS A 329 27.30 8.20 24.01
N MET A 330 26.52 7.48 23.21
CA MET A 330 25.57 8.06 22.24
C MET A 330 24.20 8.18 22.89
N ILE A 331 23.56 9.34 22.77
CA ILE A 331 22.17 9.56 23.19
C ILE A 331 21.27 9.55 21.95
N GLU A 332 20.11 8.91 22.01
CA GLU A 332 19.09 8.96 20.94
C GLU A 332 17.99 9.99 21.29
N SER A 333 17.57 10.05 22.56
CA SER A 333 16.52 10.94 23.07
C SER A 333 16.71 11.28 24.55
N TYR A 334 16.20 12.44 24.96
CA TYR A 334 15.95 12.81 26.35
C TYR A 334 14.43 12.91 26.58
N HIS A 335 13.92 12.32 27.65
CA HIS A 335 12.50 12.13 27.91
C HIS A 335 12.09 12.78 29.24
N PHE A 336 10.97 13.48 29.25
CA PHE A 336 10.42 14.21 30.38
C PHE A 336 8.99 13.71 30.60
N GLY A 337 8.83 12.69 31.43
CA GLY A 337 7.57 12.02 31.69
C GLY A 337 6.71 12.76 32.72
N ASN A 338 5.40 12.86 32.48
CA ASN A 338 4.46 13.73 33.22
C ASN A 338 4.80 15.25 33.14
N TYR A 339 5.29 15.74 32.00
CA TYR A 339 5.77 17.12 31.82
C TYR A 339 4.85 18.02 30.96
N ALA A 340 4.39 17.54 29.80
CA ALA A 340 3.75 18.35 28.76
C ALA A 340 2.22 18.53 28.93
N GLY A 341 1.69 19.68 28.52
CA GLY A 341 0.29 20.09 28.80
C GLY A 341 -0.72 20.01 27.63
N VAL A 342 -0.29 19.81 26.38
CA VAL A 342 -1.16 19.95 25.18
C VAL A 342 -1.20 18.70 24.31
N GLU A 343 -2.41 18.23 23.98
CA GLU A 343 -2.64 17.04 23.17
C GLU A 343 -3.46 17.32 21.88
N ALA A 344 -2.77 17.44 20.74
CA ALA A 344 -3.40 17.58 19.43
C ALA A 344 -3.84 16.22 18.81
N ARG A 345 -4.77 15.49 19.44
CA ARG A 345 -5.32 14.23 18.86
C ARG A 345 -6.36 14.48 17.77
N VAL A 346 -6.03 14.17 16.53
CA VAL A 346 -7.06 13.94 15.49
C VAL A 346 -7.81 12.65 15.83
N ARG A 347 -9.13 12.73 16.05
CA ARG A 347 -9.95 11.51 16.11
C ARG A 347 -10.13 10.94 14.70
N ARG A 348 -9.65 9.72 14.50
CA ARG A 348 -9.87 8.91 13.29
C ARG A 348 -11.36 8.57 13.05
N GLU A 349 -12.20 8.78 14.05
CA GLU A 349 -13.53 8.16 14.17
C GLU A 349 -14.65 8.88 13.41
N ASP A 350 -14.65 10.23 13.38
CA ASP A 350 -15.76 11.03 12.81
C ASP A 350 -15.36 11.97 11.66
N GLY A 351 -14.10 11.94 11.22
CA GLY A 351 -13.60 12.84 10.16
C GLY A 351 -13.45 14.31 10.59
N ALA A 352 -13.23 14.56 11.88
CA ALA A 352 -12.98 15.89 12.43
C ALA A 352 -11.55 15.99 12.99
N LEU A 353 -10.92 17.16 12.82
CA LEU A 353 -9.78 17.55 13.66
C LEU A 353 -10.33 17.87 15.06
N VAL A 354 -9.71 17.30 16.09
CA VAL A 354 -9.90 17.71 17.48
C VAL A 354 -8.55 18.22 18.00
N VAL A 355 -8.59 19.26 18.82
CA VAL A 355 -7.44 19.75 19.59
C VAL A 355 -7.89 19.83 21.04
N ARG A 356 -7.23 19.09 21.93
CA ARG A 356 -7.59 19.02 23.34
C ARG A 356 -6.42 19.45 24.22
N PHE A 357 -6.70 20.35 25.15
CA PHE A 357 -5.79 20.66 26.24
C PHE A 357 -6.05 19.64 27.35
N SER A 358 -4.99 19.01 27.89
CA SER A 358 -5.12 18.05 28.99
C SER A 358 -5.74 18.70 30.23
N ARG A 359 -5.55 20.01 30.36
CA ARG A 359 -6.18 20.90 31.33
C ARG A 359 -6.83 22.09 30.63
N PRO A 360 -8.17 22.23 30.64
CA PRO A 360 -8.88 23.34 29.99
C PRO A 360 -8.35 24.73 30.37
N GLU A 361 -8.09 24.91 31.67
CA GLU A 361 -6.89 25.52 32.23
C GLU A 361 -5.98 26.33 31.30
N GLU A 362 -5.09 25.56 30.69
CA GLU A 362 -3.85 26.00 30.06
C GLU A 362 -4.10 26.53 28.64
N ALA A 363 -5.31 26.32 28.10
CA ALA A 363 -5.79 26.90 26.84
C ALA A 363 -5.95 28.43 26.91
N ALA A 364 -6.03 29.01 28.12
CA ALA A 364 -6.20 30.45 28.31
C ALA A 364 -5.10 31.25 27.58
N GLY A 365 -5.52 32.19 26.73
CA GLY A 365 -4.63 33.01 25.91
C GLY A 365 -3.89 32.28 24.77
N ILE A 366 -4.22 31.02 24.48
CA ILE A 366 -3.64 30.29 23.34
C ILE A 366 -4.60 30.30 22.14
N THR A 367 -4.20 30.99 21.08
CA THR A 367 -4.83 30.92 19.75
C THR A 367 -4.33 29.67 19.02
N ILE A 368 -5.25 28.84 18.53
CA ILE A 368 -4.92 27.69 17.67
C ILE A 368 -5.38 27.96 16.23
N GLU A 369 -4.46 27.82 15.28
CA GLU A 369 -4.73 27.78 13.85
C GLU A 369 -4.54 26.35 13.33
N ALA A 370 -5.38 25.94 12.36
CA ALA A 370 -5.21 24.68 11.64
C ALA A 370 -5.30 24.87 10.11
N ARG A 371 -4.55 24.07 9.35
CA ARG A 371 -4.55 24.08 7.89
C ARG A 371 -4.54 22.67 7.31
N VAL A 372 -5.53 22.34 6.47
CA VAL A 372 -5.64 21.07 5.74
C VAL A 372 -5.10 21.23 4.32
N ALA A 373 -4.07 20.47 3.94
CA ALA A 373 -3.41 20.59 2.62
C ALA A 373 -3.05 22.05 2.22
N GLY A 374 -2.72 22.90 3.21
CA GLY A 374 -2.42 24.34 3.03
C GLY A 374 -3.60 25.30 3.25
N TRP A 375 -4.84 24.84 3.06
CA TRP A 375 -6.07 25.61 3.22
C TRP A 375 -6.45 25.79 4.70
N PRO A 376 -6.96 26.96 5.15
CA PRO A 376 -7.44 27.13 6.52
C PRO A 376 -8.56 26.14 6.89
N LEU A 377 -8.47 25.54 8.08
CA LEU A 377 -9.46 24.63 8.64
C LEU A 377 -9.98 25.25 9.96
N PRO A 378 -11.15 25.91 9.97
CA PRO A 378 -11.58 26.73 11.11
C PRO A 378 -12.00 25.87 12.31
N LEU A 379 -11.38 26.14 13.46
CA LEU A 379 -11.66 25.52 14.75
C LEU A 379 -12.79 26.25 15.49
N GLN A 380 -13.66 25.47 16.13
CA GLN A 380 -14.77 25.94 16.97
C GLN A 380 -14.64 25.31 18.36
N ALA A 381 -14.95 26.04 19.43
CA ALA A 381 -14.95 25.48 20.78
C ALA A 381 -16.24 24.66 21.02
N GLU A 382 -16.09 23.38 21.37
CA GLU A 382 -17.22 22.50 21.71
C GLU A 382 -17.30 22.21 23.22
N ALA A 383 -16.19 22.31 23.94
CA ALA A 383 -16.13 22.22 25.40
C ALA A 383 -14.91 23.03 25.93
N PRO A 384 -14.83 23.32 27.25
CA PRO A 384 -13.62 23.89 27.83
C PRO A 384 -12.39 23.05 27.47
N GLY A 385 -11.34 23.68 26.95
CA GLY A 385 -10.13 22.98 26.50
C GLY A 385 -10.31 22.06 25.28
N MET A 386 -11.44 22.11 24.56
CA MET A 386 -11.68 21.27 23.38
C MET A 386 -12.15 22.10 22.17
N LEU A 387 -11.27 22.20 21.18
CA LEU A 387 -11.57 22.77 19.88
C LEU A 387 -11.79 21.65 18.86
N VAL A 388 -12.78 21.81 17.98
CA VAL A 388 -13.10 20.87 16.91
C VAL A 388 -13.21 21.61 15.59
N ALA A 389 -12.63 21.06 14.53
CA ALA A 389 -12.78 21.56 13.17
C ALA A 389 -13.25 20.45 12.25
N ARG A 390 -14.25 20.77 11.43
CA ARG A 390 -14.77 19.87 10.39
C ARG A 390 -14.51 20.52 9.03
N PRO A 391 -14.13 19.73 8.00
CA PRO A 391 -14.03 20.24 6.64
C PRO A 391 -15.41 20.68 6.12
N PRO A 392 -15.49 21.57 5.12
CA PRO A 392 -16.76 21.98 4.52
C PRO A 392 -17.49 20.81 3.86
N SER A 393 -18.81 20.93 3.68
CA SER A 393 -19.60 19.92 2.99
C SER A 393 -19.15 19.77 1.53
N GLY A 394 -18.97 18.53 1.08
CA GLY A 394 -18.39 18.22 -0.25
C GLY A 394 -16.86 18.27 -0.30
N PHE A 395 -16.15 18.46 0.82
CA PHE A 395 -14.70 18.24 0.85
C PHE A 395 -14.38 16.76 0.57
N PRO A 396 -13.41 16.42 -0.31
CA PRO A 396 -13.26 15.05 -0.81
C PRO A 396 -12.87 14.00 0.25
N THR A 397 -13.05 12.72 -0.08
CA THR A 397 -12.65 11.61 0.78
C THR A 397 -11.15 11.29 0.63
N GLY A 398 -10.46 11.09 1.75
CA GLY A 398 -9.01 10.92 1.77
C GLY A 398 -8.35 11.11 3.15
N ILE A 399 -7.05 10.81 3.25
CA ILE A 399 -6.22 11.13 4.41
C ILE A 399 -5.39 12.38 4.12
N TYR A 400 -5.76 13.50 4.73
CA TYR A 400 -5.13 14.80 4.52
C TYR A 400 -4.06 15.08 5.59
N PRO A 401 -2.88 15.61 5.21
CA PRO A 401 -2.01 16.26 6.17
C PRO A 401 -2.68 17.55 6.67
N VAL A 402 -2.71 17.71 7.99
CA VAL A 402 -3.22 18.89 8.68
C VAL A 402 -2.12 19.43 9.58
N ARG A 403 -1.73 20.69 9.38
CA ARG A 403 -0.81 21.40 10.26
C ARG A 403 -1.60 22.19 11.30
N VAL A 404 -1.26 22.02 12.57
CA VAL A 404 -1.85 22.74 13.71
C VAL A 404 -0.75 23.58 14.37
N THR A 405 -1.01 24.85 14.64
CA THR A 405 -0.06 25.77 15.26
C THR A 405 -0.71 26.53 16.42
N GLY A 406 -0.08 26.51 17.59
CA GLY A 406 -0.52 27.26 18.76
C GLY A 406 0.33 28.50 19.02
N ARG A 407 -0.30 29.63 19.35
CA ARG A 407 0.33 30.91 19.66
C ARG A 407 -0.24 31.52 20.94
N ARG A 408 0.59 32.16 21.76
CA ARG A 408 0.18 33.03 22.89
C ARG A 408 0.83 34.39 22.70
N ASP A 409 0.03 35.46 22.78
CA ASP A 409 0.46 36.86 22.58
C ASP A 409 1.29 37.08 21.29
N GLY A 410 0.90 36.38 20.22
CA GLY A 410 1.57 36.38 18.91
C GLY A 410 2.80 35.48 18.81
N LYS A 411 3.46 35.13 19.93
CA LYS A 411 4.59 34.19 19.97
C LYS A 411 4.12 32.77 19.62
N LEU A 412 4.86 32.09 18.75
CA LEU A 412 4.66 30.65 18.49
C LEU A 412 4.98 29.84 19.74
N LEU A 413 4.05 28.98 20.15
CA LEU A 413 4.28 27.98 21.19
C LEU A 413 4.60 26.62 20.56
N PHE A 414 3.84 26.17 19.56
CA PHE A 414 4.10 24.87 18.94
C PHE A 414 3.62 24.78 17.49
N THR A 415 4.21 23.85 16.75
CA THR A 415 3.65 23.28 15.52
C THR A 415 3.49 21.76 15.70
N ARG A 416 2.42 21.19 15.16
CA ARG A 416 2.18 19.74 15.06
C ARG A 416 1.61 19.42 13.67
N ASP A 417 2.17 18.43 12.99
CA ASP A 417 1.63 17.88 11.75
C ASP A 417 0.93 16.55 12.03
N VAL A 418 -0.33 16.44 11.62
CA VAL A 418 -1.22 15.31 11.92
C VAL A 418 -2.00 14.87 10.68
N LYS A 419 -2.69 13.72 10.71
CA LYS A 419 -3.41 13.15 9.56
C LYS A 419 -4.91 13.04 9.83
N MET A 420 -5.74 13.71 9.03
CA MET A 420 -7.21 13.65 9.10
C MET A 420 -7.77 12.76 8.00
N ARG A 421 -8.41 11.64 8.37
CA ARG A 421 -9.09 10.73 7.43
C ARG A 421 -10.57 11.08 7.30
N LEU A 422 -11.00 11.33 6.06
CA LEU A 422 -12.39 11.54 5.65
C LEU A 422 -12.82 10.38 4.75
N ARG A 423 -13.98 9.78 4.99
CA ARG A 423 -14.60 8.77 4.11
C ARG A 423 -16.11 8.90 4.21
N ALA A 424 -16.83 8.44 3.17
CA ALA A 424 -18.23 8.12 3.31
C ALA A 424 -18.40 6.85 4.16
N PRO A 425 -19.51 6.70 4.92
CA PRO A 425 -19.96 5.39 5.38
C PRO A 425 -20.17 4.44 4.19
N ARG A 426 -19.99 3.13 4.40
CA ARG A 426 -19.98 2.15 3.31
C ARG A 426 -20.43 0.76 3.77
N VAL A 427 -20.67 -0.13 2.82
CA VAL A 427 -20.92 -1.56 3.08
C VAL A 427 -19.74 -2.36 2.55
N ARG A 428 -19.08 -3.15 3.41
CA ARG A 428 -17.99 -4.08 3.05
C ARG A 428 -18.55 -5.49 2.93
N MET A 429 -18.06 -6.28 1.98
CA MET A 429 -18.35 -7.72 1.90
C MET A 429 -17.27 -8.52 2.63
N ALA A 430 -17.65 -9.62 3.29
CA ALA A 430 -16.69 -10.54 3.92
C ALA A 430 -16.04 -11.49 2.88
N ARG A 431 -16.75 -11.83 1.81
CA ARG A 431 -16.29 -12.62 0.65
C ARG A 431 -16.91 -12.07 -0.63
N VAL A 432 -16.19 -12.20 -1.74
CA VAL A 432 -16.62 -11.84 -3.10
C VAL A 432 -16.47 -12.99 -4.11
N ALA A 433 -15.79 -14.09 -3.78
CA ALA A 433 -15.66 -15.28 -4.62
C ALA A 433 -16.49 -16.46 -4.08
N PHE A 434 -17.37 -17.02 -4.91
CA PHE A 434 -18.20 -18.18 -4.55
C PHE A 434 -18.21 -19.23 -5.69
N PRO A 435 -18.00 -20.53 -5.40
CA PRO A 435 -18.08 -21.57 -6.43
C PRO A 435 -19.54 -21.90 -6.79
N THR A 436 -19.78 -22.29 -8.05
CA THR A 436 -21.07 -22.89 -8.44
C THR A 436 -21.29 -24.23 -7.77
N GLY A 437 -22.54 -24.50 -7.35
CA GLY A 437 -22.92 -25.74 -6.68
C GLY A 437 -23.07 -25.60 -5.17
N GLU A 438 -22.52 -24.54 -4.58
CA GLU A 438 -22.70 -24.19 -3.17
C GLU A 438 -23.72 -23.04 -2.99
N PRO A 439 -24.35 -22.92 -1.81
CA PRO A 439 -25.12 -21.72 -1.47
C PRO A 439 -24.21 -20.49 -1.34
N VAL A 440 -24.64 -19.35 -1.87
CA VAL A 440 -23.92 -18.09 -1.71
C VAL A 440 -24.31 -17.47 -0.36
N GLU A 441 -23.47 -17.72 0.65
CA GLU A 441 -23.59 -17.12 1.99
C GLU A 441 -23.13 -15.66 1.98
N PHE A 442 -24.08 -14.77 1.68
CA PHE A 442 -23.83 -13.33 1.57
C PHE A 442 -23.68 -12.72 2.96
N ARG A 443 -22.51 -12.17 3.26
CA ARG A 443 -22.18 -11.52 4.55
C ARG A 443 -21.53 -10.15 4.33
N VAL A 444 -22.02 -9.15 5.06
CA VAL A 444 -21.61 -7.74 4.93
C VAL A 444 -21.58 -7.02 6.27
N SER A 445 -20.73 -6.00 6.39
CA SER A 445 -20.79 -5.03 7.49
C SER A 445 -21.07 -3.63 6.94
N TYR A 446 -21.98 -2.90 7.57
CA TYR A 446 -22.10 -1.45 7.38
C TYR A 446 -21.09 -0.76 8.29
N CYS A 447 -20.21 0.06 7.71
CA CYS A 447 -19.10 0.72 8.38
C CYS A 447 -19.22 2.24 8.32
N ASN A 448 -18.78 2.92 9.38
CA ASN A 448 -18.67 4.37 9.44
C ASN A 448 -17.48 4.92 8.62
N SER A 449 -17.28 6.24 8.65
CA SER A 449 -16.16 6.94 8.00
C SER A 449 -14.77 6.52 8.51
N ALA A 450 -14.67 5.91 9.70
CA ALA A 450 -13.45 5.37 10.27
C ALA A 450 -13.08 3.96 9.75
N ASP A 451 -14.00 3.32 9.00
CA ASP A 451 -14.00 1.92 8.55
C ASP A 451 -14.41 0.89 9.64
N VAL A 452 -15.03 1.34 10.72
CA VAL A 452 -15.48 0.50 11.85
C VAL A 452 -16.93 0.06 11.63
N PRO A 453 -17.29 -1.23 11.82
CA PRO A 453 -18.68 -1.70 11.76
C PRO A 453 -19.62 -0.96 12.72
N VAL A 454 -20.86 -0.75 12.29
CA VAL A 454 -21.91 -0.10 13.08
C VAL A 454 -23.07 -1.08 13.30
N PRO A 455 -23.23 -1.64 14.52
CA PRO A 455 -24.33 -2.55 14.85
C PRO A 455 -25.68 -1.80 14.98
N GLY A 456 -26.78 -2.55 15.03
CA GLY A 456 -28.12 -2.01 15.30
C GLY A 456 -28.86 -1.38 14.11
N HIS A 457 -28.31 -1.44 12.90
CA HIS A 457 -29.03 -1.08 11.68
C HIS A 457 -29.81 -2.28 11.13
N ARG A 458 -30.99 -2.06 10.54
CA ARG A 458 -31.69 -3.11 9.78
C ARG A 458 -31.25 -3.09 8.32
N LEU A 459 -30.70 -4.20 7.86
CA LEU A 459 -30.22 -4.35 6.48
C LEU A 459 -31.16 -5.21 5.63
N ARG A 460 -31.25 -4.87 4.35
CA ARG A 460 -31.92 -5.68 3.31
C ARG A 460 -31.05 -5.74 2.07
N VAL A 461 -30.98 -6.89 1.42
CA VAL A 461 -30.23 -7.09 0.16
C VAL A 461 -31.19 -7.39 -1.00
N ARG A 462 -30.86 -6.94 -2.20
CA ARG A 462 -31.45 -7.42 -3.46
C ARG A 462 -30.37 -7.83 -4.45
N VAL A 463 -30.52 -9.03 -5.02
CA VAL A 463 -29.68 -9.58 -6.09
C VAL A 463 -30.59 -10.04 -7.22
N GLY A 464 -30.59 -9.30 -8.33
CA GLY A 464 -31.55 -9.49 -9.42
C GLY A 464 -32.99 -9.26 -8.94
N GLU A 465 -33.79 -10.33 -8.91
CA GLU A 465 -35.17 -10.33 -8.40
C GLU A 465 -35.30 -10.80 -6.95
N ARG A 466 -34.33 -11.56 -6.42
CA ARG A 466 -34.32 -11.98 -5.01
C ARG A 466 -34.09 -10.76 -4.12
N ALA A 467 -34.97 -10.54 -3.14
CA ALA A 467 -34.81 -9.54 -2.10
C ALA A 467 -35.06 -10.18 -0.72
N LEU A 468 -34.15 -9.96 0.22
CA LEU A 468 -34.15 -10.57 1.56
C LEU A 468 -33.85 -9.51 2.63
N ALA A 469 -34.31 -9.74 3.86
CA ALA A 469 -33.69 -9.14 5.04
C ALA A 469 -32.33 -9.82 5.30
N LEU A 470 -31.40 -9.09 5.92
CA LEU A 470 -30.20 -9.70 6.50
C LEU A 470 -30.42 -9.88 8.00
N GLU A 471 -30.00 -11.03 8.50
CA GLU A 471 -29.94 -11.34 9.94
C GLU A 471 -28.70 -10.67 10.53
N ASP A 472 -28.80 -10.13 11.74
CA ASP A 472 -27.66 -9.62 12.51
C ASP A 472 -26.93 -10.81 13.13
N LEU A 473 -25.63 -10.94 12.84
CA LEU A 473 -24.79 -12.07 13.23
C LEU A 473 -23.86 -11.71 14.42
N GLY A 474 -23.99 -10.51 14.98
CA GLY A 474 -23.08 -9.96 15.97
C GLY A 474 -22.05 -8.99 15.37
N ASP A 475 -21.49 -8.12 16.21
CA ASP A 475 -20.36 -7.22 15.92
C ASP A 475 -20.50 -6.33 14.66
N GLY A 476 -21.74 -6.06 14.24
CA GLY A 476 -22.04 -5.28 13.03
C GLY A 476 -21.80 -6.06 11.72
N LEU A 477 -21.75 -7.39 11.78
CA LEU A 477 -21.82 -8.30 10.64
C LEU A 477 -23.28 -8.75 10.43
N TYR A 478 -23.75 -8.66 9.19
CA TYR A 478 -25.10 -9.06 8.80
C TYR A 478 -25.04 -10.03 7.62
N GLY A 479 -25.95 -11.00 7.55
CA GLY A 479 -25.92 -11.98 6.46
C GLY A 479 -27.24 -12.66 6.13
N ALA A 480 -27.25 -13.36 5.00
CA ALA A 480 -28.32 -14.25 4.56
C ALA A 480 -27.81 -15.20 3.47
N SER A 481 -28.33 -16.43 3.43
CA SER A 481 -28.09 -17.31 2.28
C SER A 481 -28.88 -16.83 1.07
N LEU A 482 -28.19 -16.50 -0.02
CA LEU A 482 -28.83 -16.25 -1.32
C LEU A 482 -29.23 -17.54 -2.03
N GLY A 483 -28.92 -18.71 -1.43
CA GLY A 483 -29.02 -20.02 -2.06
C GLY A 483 -28.02 -20.21 -3.21
N ARG A 484 -28.17 -21.29 -3.97
CA ARG A 484 -27.36 -21.52 -5.18
C ARG A 484 -27.69 -20.47 -6.26
N LEU A 485 -26.66 -20.03 -6.97
CA LEU A 485 -26.70 -19.12 -8.11
C LEU A 485 -25.86 -19.69 -9.27
N PRO A 486 -26.18 -19.40 -10.55
CA PRO A 486 -25.33 -19.76 -11.68
C PRO A 486 -24.06 -18.90 -11.74
N ALA A 487 -23.07 -19.31 -12.52
CA ALA A 487 -21.85 -18.53 -12.72
C ALA A 487 -22.16 -17.16 -13.35
N GLY A 488 -21.54 -16.09 -12.82
CA GLY A 488 -21.79 -14.72 -13.24
C GLY A 488 -21.24 -13.68 -12.26
N ILE A 489 -21.23 -12.41 -12.70
CA ILE A 489 -20.88 -11.25 -11.87
C ILE A 489 -22.18 -10.62 -11.38
N TYR A 490 -22.31 -10.45 -10.07
CA TYR A 490 -23.51 -9.94 -9.42
C TYR A 490 -23.23 -8.59 -8.76
N THR A 491 -24.14 -7.62 -8.97
CA THR A 491 -24.24 -6.44 -8.11
C THR A 491 -25.36 -6.70 -7.10
N ALA A 492 -25.01 -6.77 -5.82
CA ALA A 492 -25.97 -6.76 -4.72
C ALA A 492 -26.25 -5.31 -4.30
N ARG A 493 -27.53 -4.96 -4.17
CA ARG A 493 -27.97 -3.67 -3.64
C ARG A 493 -28.36 -3.85 -2.17
N VAL A 494 -27.61 -3.26 -1.25
CA VAL A 494 -27.84 -3.33 0.19
C VAL A 494 -28.46 -2.02 0.68
N TRP A 495 -29.68 -2.08 1.20
CA TRP A 495 -30.29 -0.95 1.93
C TRP A 495 -29.95 -1.07 3.40
N VAL A 496 -29.42 0.01 3.97
CA VAL A 496 -29.17 0.18 5.41
C VAL A 496 -30.19 1.17 5.94
N ASP A 497 -31.02 0.75 6.90
CA ASP A 497 -32.06 1.61 7.50
C ASP A 497 -31.41 2.88 8.10
N GLY A 498 -32.00 4.04 7.80
CA GLY A 498 -31.45 5.36 8.16
C GLY A 498 -30.22 5.86 7.38
N ALA A 499 -29.49 5.02 6.63
CA ALA A 499 -28.24 5.40 5.96
C ALA A 499 -28.25 5.37 4.42
N GLY A 500 -29.13 4.59 3.79
CA GLY A 500 -29.34 4.62 2.33
C GLY A 500 -29.07 3.31 1.61
N LEU A 501 -28.57 3.39 0.37
CA LEU A 501 -28.39 2.27 -0.55
C LEU A 501 -26.94 2.16 -1.02
N PHE A 502 -26.35 0.97 -0.85
CA PHE A 502 -24.96 0.67 -1.16
C PHE A 502 -24.87 -0.49 -2.15
N PRO A 503 -24.35 -0.27 -3.38
CA PRO A 503 -24.07 -1.35 -4.33
C PRO A 503 -22.72 -2.01 -4.02
N VAL A 504 -22.72 -3.33 -3.81
CA VAL A 504 -21.51 -4.16 -3.65
C VAL A 504 -21.50 -5.27 -4.70
N LYS A 505 -20.34 -5.91 -4.94
CA LYS A 505 -20.19 -6.91 -6.01
C LYS A 505 -19.54 -8.20 -5.53
N PHE A 506 -19.98 -9.30 -6.13
CA PHE A 506 -19.34 -10.61 -6.00
C PHE A 506 -19.40 -11.38 -7.33
N VAL A 507 -18.58 -12.43 -7.45
CA VAL A 507 -18.51 -13.34 -8.58
C VAL A 507 -18.91 -14.74 -8.10
N VAL A 508 -19.85 -15.35 -8.81
CA VAL A 508 -20.04 -16.80 -8.77
C VAL A 508 -19.26 -17.38 -9.95
N TYR A 509 -18.36 -18.31 -9.70
CA TYR A 509 -17.49 -18.90 -10.71
C TYR A 509 -17.63 -20.41 -10.74
N ASP A 510 -17.44 -21.02 -11.91
CA ASP A 510 -17.43 -22.47 -12.05
C ASP A 510 -15.97 -22.97 -12.00
N PRO A 511 -15.54 -23.73 -10.97
CA PRO A 511 -14.17 -24.25 -10.87
C PRO A 511 -13.79 -25.19 -12.02
N ALA A 512 -14.77 -25.81 -12.68
CA ALA A 512 -14.57 -26.67 -13.84
C ALA A 512 -14.54 -25.91 -15.17
N ALA A 513 -14.83 -24.61 -15.20
CA ALA A 513 -14.85 -23.83 -16.43
C ALA A 513 -13.46 -23.73 -17.08
N ARG A 514 -13.39 -23.96 -18.39
CA ARG A 514 -12.16 -23.88 -19.21
C ARG A 514 -12.28 -22.91 -20.41
N PRO A 515 -12.68 -21.64 -20.21
CA PRO A 515 -12.92 -20.70 -21.33
C PRO A 515 -11.70 -20.50 -22.25
N TRP A 516 -10.50 -20.68 -21.70
CA TRP A 516 -9.24 -20.54 -22.43
C TRP A 516 -9.00 -21.62 -23.50
N GLU A 517 -9.58 -22.82 -23.39
CA GLU A 517 -9.38 -23.90 -24.37
C GLU A 517 -10.04 -23.55 -25.71
N ARG A 518 -11.28 -23.03 -25.64
CA ARG A 518 -12.03 -22.55 -26.80
C ARG A 518 -11.40 -21.27 -27.38
N GLU A 519 -11.01 -20.35 -26.51
CA GLU A 519 -10.43 -19.06 -26.93
C GLU A 519 -8.98 -19.17 -27.40
N GLY A 520 -8.26 -20.20 -26.99
CA GLY A 520 -6.85 -20.43 -27.30
C GLY A 520 -5.92 -19.30 -26.88
N ILE A 521 -4.71 -19.34 -27.45
CA ILE A 521 -3.68 -18.31 -27.33
C ILE A 521 -4.14 -17.04 -28.04
N ILE A 522 -4.03 -15.91 -27.36
CA ILE A 522 -4.38 -14.59 -27.91
C ILE A 522 -3.31 -14.17 -28.92
N ARG A 523 -3.73 -13.59 -30.07
CA ARG A 523 -2.82 -13.04 -31.09
C ARG A 523 -3.26 -11.65 -31.54
N LEU A 524 -2.35 -10.88 -32.14
CA LEU A 524 -2.70 -9.63 -32.81
C LEU A 524 -3.19 -9.89 -34.24
N ASP A 525 -4.16 -9.10 -34.70
CA ASP A 525 -4.48 -9.00 -36.12
C ASP A 525 -3.61 -7.93 -36.83
N THR A 526 -3.78 -7.80 -38.15
CA THR A 526 -3.03 -6.87 -39.01
C THR A 526 -3.24 -5.38 -38.70
N ARG A 527 -4.11 -5.04 -37.75
CA ARG A 527 -4.36 -3.68 -37.25
C ARG A 527 -3.83 -3.49 -35.82
N GLY A 528 -3.16 -4.50 -35.25
CA GLY A 528 -2.68 -4.46 -33.87
C GLY A 528 -3.75 -4.69 -32.81
N GLN A 529 -4.91 -5.26 -33.18
CA GLN A 529 -5.97 -5.57 -32.23
C GLN A 529 -5.86 -7.02 -31.76
N PHE A 530 -5.96 -7.23 -30.46
CA PHE A 530 -5.89 -8.55 -29.82
C PHE A 530 -7.15 -9.40 -30.12
N ARG A 531 -6.94 -10.68 -30.45
CA ARG A 531 -7.95 -11.65 -30.90
C ARG A 531 -7.79 -13.00 -30.22
N THR A 532 -8.91 -13.65 -29.93
CA THR A 532 -8.93 -15.09 -29.63
C THR A 532 -8.67 -15.93 -30.89
N LYS A 533 -8.42 -17.23 -30.72
CA LYS A 533 -8.36 -18.24 -31.78
C LYS A 533 -9.58 -18.25 -32.71
N GLU A 534 -10.75 -17.82 -32.21
CA GLU A 534 -12.00 -17.69 -32.97
C GLU A 534 -12.15 -16.33 -33.68
N GLY A 535 -11.15 -15.45 -33.61
CA GLY A 535 -11.22 -14.08 -34.14
C GLY A 535 -12.07 -13.10 -33.32
N ARG A 536 -12.63 -13.53 -32.17
CA ARG A 536 -13.35 -12.62 -31.26
C ARG A 536 -12.38 -11.57 -30.70
N PRO A 537 -12.77 -10.30 -30.55
CA PRO A 537 -11.94 -9.30 -29.89
C PRO A 537 -11.65 -9.71 -28.43
N PHE A 538 -10.42 -9.48 -27.99
CA PHE A 538 -10.04 -9.54 -26.57
C PHE A 538 -9.41 -8.19 -26.21
N ILE A 539 -10.03 -7.36 -25.37
CA ILE A 539 -9.38 -6.11 -24.94
C ILE A 539 -8.71 -6.37 -23.59
N PRO A 540 -7.37 -6.29 -23.48
CA PRO A 540 -6.67 -6.45 -22.20
C PRO A 540 -7.01 -5.28 -21.26
N TRP A 541 -7.84 -5.59 -20.27
CA TRP A 541 -8.11 -4.77 -19.09
C TRP A 541 -7.35 -5.39 -17.93
N GLY A 542 -6.16 -4.87 -17.66
CA GLY A 542 -5.19 -5.52 -16.79
C GLY A 542 -5.09 -4.92 -15.39
N PHE A 543 -4.77 -5.76 -14.42
CA PHE A 543 -4.29 -5.29 -13.12
C PHE A 543 -2.94 -5.94 -12.81
N ALA A 544 -1.91 -5.13 -12.63
CA ALA A 544 -0.57 -5.59 -12.39
C ALA A 544 -0.34 -5.75 -10.88
N THR A 545 -0.04 -6.98 -10.42
CA THR A 545 -0.27 -7.39 -9.02
C THR A 545 0.72 -8.47 -8.57
N ASN A 546 1.88 -8.07 -8.06
CA ASN A 546 2.88 -9.01 -7.49
C ASN A 546 2.46 -9.55 -6.11
N GLY A 547 1.67 -8.78 -5.38
CA GLY A 547 1.02 -9.18 -4.13
C GLY A 547 -0.45 -9.53 -4.33
N ILE A 548 -1.00 -10.26 -3.38
CA ILE A 548 -2.42 -10.56 -3.19
C ILE A 548 -2.95 -9.73 -2.02
N TYR A 549 -4.22 -9.33 -2.11
CA TYR A 549 -4.84 -8.38 -1.21
C TYR A 549 -6.24 -8.82 -0.80
N LEU A 550 -6.74 -8.29 0.33
CA LEU A 550 -8.11 -8.47 0.77
C LEU A 550 -9.10 -7.94 -0.30
N PRO A 551 -10.30 -8.53 -0.44
CA PRO A 551 -11.27 -8.19 -1.48
C PRO A 551 -12.03 -6.87 -1.21
N ASP A 552 -11.30 -5.79 -0.96
CA ASP A 552 -11.84 -4.45 -0.69
C ASP A 552 -11.40 -3.48 -1.80
N PRO A 553 -12.31 -3.00 -2.66
CA PRO A 553 -11.95 -2.24 -3.85
C PRO A 553 -11.48 -0.82 -3.52
N GLU A 554 -11.77 -0.31 -2.32
CA GLU A 554 -11.40 1.05 -1.90
C GLU A 554 -10.17 1.06 -0.97
N VAL A 555 -9.90 -0.07 -0.30
CA VAL A 555 -8.90 -0.20 0.76
C VAL A 555 -8.09 -1.47 0.55
N ILE A 556 -7.19 -1.43 -0.43
CA ILE A 556 -6.37 -2.58 -0.84
C ILE A 556 -5.33 -2.89 0.24
N GLN A 557 -5.78 -3.62 1.27
CA GLN A 557 -4.99 -4.12 2.40
C GLN A 557 -4.47 -5.52 2.11
N ARG A 558 -3.33 -5.88 2.71
CA ARG A 558 -2.77 -7.22 2.62
C ARG A 558 -3.42 -8.15 3.65
N PRO A 559 -3.70 -9.43 3.32
CA PRO A 559 -4.00 -10.43 4.34
C PRO A 559 -2.79 -10.66 5.25
N SER A 560 -3.01 -11.31 6.38
CA SER A 560 -1.94 -11.84 7.22
C SER A 560 -1.19 -12.98 6.50
N GLY A 561 0.11 -13.11 6.77
CA GLY A 561 0.95 -14.16 6.17
C GLY A 561 1.56 -13.80 4.81
N PRO A 562 2.02 -14.79 4.03
CA PRO A 562 2.68 -14.56 2.74
C PRO A 562 1.72 -14.01 1.68
N VAL A 563 2.07 -12.87 1.07
CA VAL A 563 1.20 -12.19 0.08
C VAL A 563 1.67 -12.33 -1.37
N GLY A 564 2.88 -12.82 -1.62
CA GLY A 564 3.39 -12.97 -2.98
C GLY A 564 2.56 -13.97 -3.78
N TRP A 565 2.23 -13.67 -5.03
CA TRP A 565 1.26 -14.44 -5.85
C TRP A 565 1.50 -15.97 -5.85
N CYS A 566 2.76 -16.43 -5.79
CA CYS A 566 3.12 -17.85 -5.75
C CYS A 566 3.04 -18.49 -4.34
N ARG A 567 3.12 -17.68 -3.26
CA ARG A 567 3.11 -18.10 -1.84
C ARG A 567 1.77 -17.84 -1.13
N ALA A 568 0.91 -17.00 -1.71
CA ALA A 568 -0.37 -16.62 -1.11
C ALA A 568 -1.37 -17.79 -1.06
N ASP A 569 -2.25 -17.73 -0.08
CA ASP A 569 -3.38 -18.64 0.10
C ASP A 569 -4.29 -18.67 -1.15
N GLU A 570 -4.91 -19.82 -1.42
CA GLU A 570 -5.74 -20.00 -2.61
C GLU A 570 -7.04 -19.21 -2.57
N ASP A 571 -7.68 -19.11 -1.41
CA ASP A 571 -8.90 -18.31 -1.28
C ASP A 571 -8.54 -16.82 -1.32
N ALA A 572 -7.45 -16.37 -0.68
CA ALA A 572 -6.94 -15.01 -0.87
C ALA A 572 -6.72 -14.66 -2.36
N ILE A 573 -6.16 -15.59 -3.16
CA ILE A 573 -6.01 -15.44 -4.62
C ILE A 573 -7.38 -15.37 -5.31
N ARG A 574 -8.29 -16.32 -5.02
CA ARG A 574 -9.64 -16.36 -5.62
C ARG A 574 -10.44 -15.08 -5.33
N GLU A 575 -10.46 -14.65 -4.08
CA GLU A 575 -11.15 -13.45 -3.60
C GLU A 575 -10.61 -12.17 -4.26
N TRP A 576 -9.28 -12.00 -4.33
CA TRP A 576 -8.66 -10.86 -5.00
C TRP A 576 -8.95 -10.83 -6.50
N ILE A 577 -8.78 -11.96 -7.19
CA ILE A 577 -8.96 -12.05 -8.64
C ILE A 577 -10.45 -11.97 -9.01
N ALA A 578 -11.36 -12.47 -8.17
CA ALA A 578 -12.80 -12.27 -8.30
C ALA A 578 -13.19 -10.80 -8.14
N LEU A 579 -12.62 -10.07 -7.17
CA LEU A 579 -12.84 -8.63 -7.03
C LEU A 579 -12.46 -7.88 -8.31
N LEU A 580 -11.24 -8.09 -8.80
CA LEU A 580 -10.76 -7.48 -10.04
C LEU A 580 -11.68 -7.84 -11.22
N ARG A 581 -12.04 -9.13 -11.34
CA ARG A 581 -12.93 -9.64 -12.39
C ARG A 581 -14.34 -9.02 -12.34
N ALA A 582 -14.87 -8.73 -11.15
CA ALA A 582 -16.18 -8.14 -10.94
C ALA A 582 -16.28 -6.68 -11.44
N TYR A 583 -15.15 -5.96 -11.46
CA TYR A 583 -15.03 -4.63 -12.07
C TYR A 583 -14.48 -4.67 -13.51
N GLY A 584 -14.37 -5.85 -14.13
CA GLY A 584 -14.11 -5.99 -15.57
C GLY A 584 -12.66 -6.22 -15.98
N VAL A 585 -11.74 -6.38 -15.04
CA VAL A 585 -10.37 -6.85 -15.32
C VAL A 585 -10.42 -8.26 -15.91
N ASN A 586 -9.61 -8.53 -16.93
CA ASN A 586 -9.52 -9.82 -17.61
C ASN A 586 -8.07 -10.30 -17.86
N CYS A 587 -7.06 -9.55 -17.45
CA CYS A 587 -5.71 -10.07 -17.31
C CYS A 587 -4.99 -9.55 -16.06
N VAL A 588 -3.96 -10.28 -15.61
CA VAL A 588 -3.06 -9.86 -14.53
C VAL A 588 -1.61 -9.94 -14.97
N ARG A 589 -0.82 -8.93 -14.60
CA ARG A 589 0.60 -8.79 -14.95
C ARG A 589 1.45 -8.89 -13.69
N PHE A 590 2.44 -9.77 -13.66
CA PHE A 590 3.19 -10.04 -12.43
C PHE A 590 4.59 -10.59 -12.69
N GLY A 591 5.50 -10.35 -11.76
CA GLY A 591 6.88 -10.82 -11.83
C GLY A 591 7.00 -12.29 -11.48
N VAL A 592 7.54 -13.06 -12.43
CA VAL A 592 8.04 -14.43 -12.23
C VAL A 592 9.19 -14.43 -11.22
N ASN A 593 9.92 -13.30 -11.14
CA ASN A 593 11.01 -13.04 -10.20
C ASN A 593 10.83 -11.66 -9.56
N VAL A 594 10.63 -11.61 -8.24
CA VAL A 594 10.61 -10.39 -7.42
C VAL A 594 11.29 -10.68 -6.07
N GLY A 595 12.57 -10.35 -5.98
CA GLY A 595 13.40 -10.55 -4.80
C GLY A 595 13.73 -12.02 -4.50
N THR A 596 15.02 -12.31 -4.33
CA THR A 596 15.52 -13.70 -4.18
C THR A 596 14.98 -14.41 -2.94
N ALA A 597 14.68 -13.68 -1.87
CA ALA A 597 14.04 -14.23 -0.67
C ALA A 597 12.50 -14.32 -0.77
N SER A 598 11.85 -13.43 -1.52
CA SER A 598 10.40 -13.16 -1.42
C SER A 598 9.51 -13.99 -2.33
N LEU A 599 9.95 -14.29 -3.56
CA LEU A 599 9.23 -15.21 -4.46
C LEU A 599 10.09 -16.43 -4.85
N GLY A 600 11.37 -16.22 -5.14
CA GLY A 600 12.16 -17.12 -6.01
C GLY A 600 12.29 -16.52 -7.42
N GLY A 601 12.91 -17.22 -8.36
CA GLY A 601 13.00 -16.76 -9.75
C GLY A 601 14.15 -17.36 -10.56
N ASP A 602 14.99 -16.49 -11.11
CA ASP A 602 16.18 -16.84 -11.88
C ASP A 602 17.36 -17.11 -10.93
N GLN A 603 17.73 -18.37 -10.74
CA GLN A 603 18.77 -18.81 -9.80
C GLN A 603 20.17 -18.86 -10.45
N GLY A 604 20.46 -17.93 -11.37
CA GLY A 604 21.76 -17.85 -12.05
C GLY A 604 21.76 -18.59 -13.39
N GLY A 605 20.66 -18.48 -14.12
CA GLY A 605 20.41 -19.13 -15.40
C GLY A 605 19.53 -20.37 -15.33
N HIS A 606 19.00 -20.71 -14.15
CA HIS A 606 18.05 -21.81 -13.96
C HIS A 606 16.76 -21.32 -13.31
N ALA A 607 15.62 -21.90 -13.70
CA ALA A 607 14.33 -21.57 -13.13
C ALA A 607 14.12 -22.27 -11.78
N ASP A 608 13.81 -21.48 -10.75
CA ASP A 608 13.44 -22.00 -9.44
C ASP A 608 12.20 -22.92 -9.56
N PRO A 609 12.28 -24.21 -9.20
CA PRO A 609 11.15 -25.14 -9.34
C PRO A 609 9.91 -24.67 -8.58
N PHE A 610 10.09 -23.98 -7.45
CA PHE A 610 9.00 -23.41 -6.66
C PHE A 610 8.20 -22.35 -7.46
N ILE A 611 8.85 -21.59 -8.33
CA ILE A 611 8.20 -20.62 -9.21
C ILE A 611 7.45 -21.31 -10.36
N LEU A 612 7.96 -22.43 -10.89
CA LEU A 612 7.27 -23.18 -11.94
C LEU A 612 6.00 -23.86 -11.40
N GLU A 613 6.05 -24.45 -10.22
CA GLU A 613 4.87 -25.01 -9.54
C GLU A 613 3.90 -23.90 -9.12
N GLY A 614 4.41 -22.81 -8.56
CA GLY A 614 3.63 -21.62 -8.21
C GLY A 614 2.89 -21.03 -9.41
N LEU A 615 3.55 -20.89 -10.57
CA LEU A 615 2.95 -20.37 -11.81
C LEU A 615 1.82 -21.28 -12.29
N ARG A 616 2.00 -22.60 -12.25
CA ARG A 616 0.94 -23.55 -12.62
C ARG A 616 -0.28 -23.41 -11.69
N ARG A 617 -0.07 -23.43 -10.36
CA ARG A 617 -1.13 -23.21 -9.36
C ARG A 617 -1.87 -21.88 -9.60
N TYR A 618 -1.14 -20.80 -9.85
CA TYR A 618 -1.74 -19.49 -10.09
C TYR A 618 -2.58 -19.46 -11.37
N LEU A 619 -2.12 -20.06 -12.47
CA LEU A 619 -2.89 -20.21 -13.71
C LEU A 619 -4.12 -21.12 -13.53
N ASP A 620 -4.05 -22.14 -12.69
CA ASP A 620 -5.18 -23.00 -12.32
C ASP A 620 -6.25 -22.25 -11.50
N LEU A 621 -5.84 -21.27 -10.67
CA LEU A 621 -6.74 -20.45 -9.86
C LEU A 621 -7.39 -19.27 -10.64
N ILE A 622 -6.62 -18.56 -11.49
CA ILE A 622 -7.16 -17.38 -12.21
C ILE A 622 -7.93 -17.75 -13.48
N GLY A 623 -7.61 -18.89 -14.10
CA GLY A 623 -8.22 -19.34 -15.34
C GLY A 623 -9.75 -19.46 -15.27
N PRO A 624 -10.33 -20.15 -14.27
CA PRO A 624 -11.79 -20.34 -14.15
C PRO A 624 -12.59 -19.04 -14.00
N LEU A 625 -11.96 -17.98 -13.48
CA LEU A 625 -12.53 -16.62 -13.41
C LEU A 625 -12.52 -15.89 -14.77
N GLY A 626 -11.90 -16.47 -15.79
CA GLY A 626 -11.76 -15.90 -17.13
C GLY A 626 -10.64 -14.86 -17.23
N VAL A 627 -9.62 -14.95 -16.39
CA VAL A 627 -8.49 -14.01 -16.33
C VAL A 627 -7.23 -14.65 -16.94
N ARG A 628 -6.49 -13.89 -17.76
CA ARG A 628 -5.23 -14.31 -18.39
C ARG A 628 -4.00 -13.75 -17.66
N ALA A 629 -2.85 -14.41 -17.79
CA ALA A 629 -1.58 -13.95 -17.23
C ALA A 629 -0.73 -13.17 -18.25
N ILE A 630 0.04 -12.20 -17.75
CA ILE A 630 1.23 -11.63 -18.41
C ILE A 630 2.40 -11.82 -17.43
N PRO A 631 3.11 -12.97 -17.48
CA PRO A 631 4.27 -13.22 -16.65
C PRO A 631 5.45 -12.38 -17.15
N VAL A 632 6.09 -11.64 -16.24
CA VAL A 632 7.28 -10.83 -16.50
C VAL A 632 8.51 -11.56 -15.98
N MET A 633 9.46 -11.89 -16.87
CA MET A 633 10.58 -12.81 -16.55
C MET A 633 11.46 -12.30 -15.41
N TRP A 634 11.76 -10.99 -15.40
CA TRP A 634 12.42 -10.29 -14.31
C TRP A 634 11.66 -9.01 -13.96
N TRP A 635 11.40 -8.77 -12.68
CA TRP A 635 10.78 -7.52 -12.23
C TRP A 635 11.82 -6.41 -12.05
N GLY A 636 12.45 -6.01 -13.17
CA GLY A 636 13.67 -5.21 -13.19
C GLY A 636 14.95 -6.07 -13.15
N HIS A 637 16.08 -5.46 -13.51
CA HIS A 637 17.35 -6.18 -13.65
C HIS A 637 17.99 -6.55 -12.30
N TYR A 638 19.06 -7.35 -12.36
CA TYR A 638 19.89 -7.69 -11.21
C TYR A 638 20.31 -6.46 -10.38
N ARG A 639 20.25 -6.58 -9.06
CA ARG A 639 20.41 -5.52 -8.02
C ARG A 639 19.29 -4.46 -7.93
N ASN A 640 18.25 -4.52 -8.76
CA ASN A 640 17.00 -3.79 -8.50
C ASN A 640 15.96 -4.69 -7.83
N PHE A 641 15.02 -4.07 -7.10
CA PHE A 641 13.86 -4.72 -6.46
C PHE A 641 14.17 -5.99 -5.64
N GLY A 642 15.39 -6.07 -5.07
CA GLY A 642 15.87 -7.19 -4.25
C GLY A 642 16.36 -8.42 -5.01
N PHE A 643 16.43 -8.40 -6.35
CA PHE A 643 16.94 -9.51 -7.16
C PHE A 643 18.48 -9.51 -7.17
N GLN A 644 19.09 -10.09 -6.13
CA GLN A 644 20.55 -10.07 -5.91
C GLN A 644 21.04 -11.19 -4.97
N GLY A 645 22.35 -11.39 -4.92
CA GLY A 645 23.02 -12.35 -4.03
C GLY A 645 23.22 -13.74 -4.65
N ILE A 646 23.21 -13.83 -5.99
CA ILE A 646 23.31 -15.07 -6.76
C ILE A 646 24.74 -15.20 -7.28
N PRO A 647 25.55 -16.17 -6.82
CA PRO A 647 26.97 -16.22 -7.11
C PRO A 647 27.34 -16.19 -8.60
N ALA A 648 26.53 -16.81 -9.46
CA ALA A 648 26.73 -16.80 -10.91
C ALA A 648 26.62 -15.39 -11.51
N TYR A 649 25.65 -14.58 -11.06
CA TYR A 649 25.50 -13.20 -11.51
C TYR A 649 26.45 -12.25 -10.79
N ASP A 650 26.72 -12.40 -9.49
CA ASP A 650 27.71 -11.58 -8.78
C ASP A 650 29.15 -11.77 -9.32
N ALA A 651 29.46 -12.95 -9.86
CA ALA A 651 30.71 -13.20 -10.58
C ALA A 651 30.82 -12.37 -11.88
N LEU A 652 29.71 -12.17 -12.60
CA LEU A 652 29.68 -11.60 -13.96
C LEU A 652 29.27 -10.13 -14.02
N ILE A 653 28.48 -9.65 -13.08
CA ILE A 653 27.87 -8.31 -13.07
C ILE A 653 28.57 -7.47 -12.01
N LYS A 654 29.34 -6.48 -12.44
CA LYS A 654 30.00 -5.50 -11.57
C LYS A 654 29.20 -4.21 -11.53
N GLU A 655 28.74 -3.75 -12.70
CA GLU A 655 27.90 -2.56 -12.86
C GLU A 655 26.54 -2.89 -13.48
N GLN A 656 25.59 -1.96 -13.42
CA GLN A 656 24.23 -2.12 -13.94
C GLN A 656 24.19 -2.43 -15.46
N ALA A 657 25.17 -1.92 -16.21
CA ALA A 657 25.27 -2.15 -17.65
C ALA A 657 25.56 -3.62 -18.00
N ASP A 658 26.32 -4.35 -17.17
CA ASP A 658 26.74 -5.74 -17.43
C ASP A 658 25.56 -6.70 -17.60
N TRP A 659 24.40 -6.41 -16.98
CA TRP A 659 23.17 -7.18 -17.16
C TRP A 659 22.74 -7.26 -18.64
N PHE A 660 23.01 -6.21 -19.41
CA PHE A 660 22.62 -6.09 -20.82
C PHE A 660 23.76 -6.39 -21.80
N THR A 661 25.02 -6.27 -21.36
CA THR A 661 26.21 -6.30 -22.23
C THR A 661 27.12 -7.50 -22.01
N ASN A 662 27.11 -8.14 -20.84
CA ASN A 662 28.00 -9.28 -20.57
C ASN A 662 27.47 -10.55 -21.27
N PRO A 663 28.19 -11.12 -22.26
CA PRO A 663 27.69 -12.24 -23.04
C PRO A 663 27.49 -13.51 -22.20
N ARG A 664 28.25 -13.68 -21.10
CA ARG A 664 28.05 -14.82 -20.19
C ARG A 664 26.81 -14.65 -19.33
N ALA A 665 26.49 -13.42 -18.90
CA ALA A 665 25.24 -13.16 -18.18
C ALA A 665 24.04 -13.37 -19.10
N LEU A 666 24.15 -12.96 -20.37
CA LEU A 666 23.13 -13.19 -21.39
C LEU A 666 22.84 -14.69 -21.61
N GLU A 667 23.85 -15.56 -21.72
CA GLU A 667 23.58 -17.00 -21.88
C GLU A 667 22.92 -17.64 -20.64
N LEU A 668 23.19 -17.14 -19.42
CA LEU A 668 22.44 -17.55 -18.23
C LEU A 668 20.96 -17.11 -18.34
N GLN A 669 20.73 -15.81 -18.62
CA GLN A 669 19.39 -15.25 -18.78
C GLN A 669 18.57 -16.01 -19.84
N LYS A 670 19.20 -16.39 -20.96
CA LYS A 670 18.59 -17.22 -22.00
C LYS A 670 18.22 -18.61 -21.50
N GLN A 671 19.07 -19.28 -20.72
CA GLN A 671 18.78 -20.60 -20.18
C GLN A 671 17.59 -20.56 -19.21
N TYR A 672 17.52 -19.57 -18.31
CA TYR A 672 16.36 -19.34 -17.44
C TYR A 672 15.08 -19.13 -18.26
N VAL A 673 15.14 -18.28 -19.29
CA VAL A 673 13.99 -18.04 -20.19
C VAL A 673 13.57 -19.32 -20.91
N ARG A 674 14.50 -20.16 -21.38
CA ARG A 674 14.16 -21.46 -21.98
C ARG A 674 13.45 -22.38 -20.99
N GLU A 675 13.91 -22.45 -19.75
CA GLU A 675 13.29 -23.31 -18.72
C GLU A 675 11.88 -22.85 -18.34
N VAL A 676 11.67 -21.54 -18.09
CA VAL A 676 10.35 -20.98 -17.79
C VAL A 676 9.40 -21.13 -18.99
N VAL A 677 9.80 -20.73 -20.19
CA VAL A 677 8.92 -20.75 -21.37
C VAL A 677 8.58 -22.18 -21.80
N THR A 678 9.52 -23.12 -21.74
CA THR A 678 9.27 -24.53 -22.13
C THR A 678 8.14 -25.16 -21.31
N ALA A 679 8.03 -24.80 -20.03
CA ALA A 679 7.02 -25.34 -19.12
C ALA A 679 5.58 -24.86 -19.40
N PHE A 680 5.39 -23.80 -20.21
CA PHE A 680 4.09 -23.13 -20.41
C PHE A 680 3.80 -22.66 -21.86
N LYS A 681 4.69 -22.88 -22.83
CA LYS A 681 4.56 -22.43 -24.24
C LYS A 681 3.26 -22.79 -24.96
N ASP A 682 2.57 -23.82 -24.50
CA ASP A 682 1.30 -24.32 -25.05
C ASP A 682 0.08 -24.01 -24.14
N ASP A 683 0.28 -23.34 -23.00
CA ASP A 683 -0.79 -22.99 -22.05
C ASP A 683 -1.45 -21.64 -22.42
N PRO A 684 -2.67 -21.65 -23.02
CA PRO A 684 -3.30 -20.44 -23.52
C PRO A 684 -3.74 -19.46 -22.42
N ARG A 685 -3.64 -19.82 -21.13
CA ARG A 685 -3.94 -18.88 -20.04
C ARG A 685 -2.95 -17.71 -20.00
N ILE A 686 -1.77 -17.87 -20.60
CA ILE A 686 -0.84 -16.77 -20.86
C ILE A 686 -1.35 -15.95 -22.06
N LEU A 687 -1.36 -14.62 -21.89
CA LEU A 687 -1.68 -13.66 -22.95
C LEU A 687 -0.40 -13.26 -23.70
N ALA A 688 0.65 -12.93 -22.94
CA ALA A 688 1.95 -12.54 -23.45
C ALA A 688 3.05 -12.86 -22.44
N TRP A 689 4.25 -13.12 -22.95
CA TRP A 689 5.48 -13.06 -22.17
C TRP A 689 6.02 -11.64 -22.16
N GLU A 690 6.36 -11.11 -20.99
CA GLU A 690 7.08 -9.83 -20.89
C GLU A 690 8.54 -10.05 -20.53
N VAL A 691 9.44 -9.44 -21.30
CA VAL A 691 10.88 -9.59 -21.13
C VAL A 691 11.33 -9.03 -19.77
N MET A 692 11.07 -7.75 -19.47
CA MET A 692 11.41 -7.16 -18.17
C MET A 692 10.54 -5.95 -17.84
N ASN A 693 10.15 -5.85 -16.58
CA ASN A 693 9.49 -4.65 -16.05
C ASN A 693 10.48 -3.49 -15.98
N GLU A 694 10.06 -2.31 -16.44
CA GLU A 694 10.83 -1.06 -16.42
C GLU A 694 12.27 -1.28 -16.88
N THR A 695 12.44 -1.62 -18.16
CA THR A 695 13.74 -1.92 -18.76
C THR A 695 14.61 -0.67 -18.81
N TYR A 696 15.31 -0.38 -17.70
CA TYR A 696 16.23 0.75 -17.61
C TYR A 696 17.35 0.61 -18.64
N ARG A 697 17.80 1.74 -19.22
CA ARG A 697 18.89 1.77 -20.20
C ARG A 697 20.18 1.26 -19.55
N ALA A 698 20.98 0.47 -20.27
CA ALA A 698 22.17 -0.18 -19.73
C ALA A 698 23.25 0.84 -19.28
N GLY A 699 23.23 1.24 -18.01
CA GLY A 699 24.01 2.37 -17.50
C GLY A 699 23.74 3.71 -18.22
N GLY A 700 22.67 3.78 -19.02
CA GLY A 700 22.38 4.89 -19.94
C GLY A 700 22.27 4.51 -21.44
N ASP A 701 22.86 3.39 -21.89
CA ASP A 701 22.77 2.97 -23.30
C ASP A 701 21.41 2.31 -23.62
N LEU A 702 20.60 2.99 -24.44
CA LEU A 702 19.34 2.49 -24.99
C LEU A 702 19.57 1.36 -26.00
N GLN A 703 20.62 1.45 -26.81
CA GLN A 703 20.89 0.50 -27.90
C GLN A 703 21.42 -0.83 -27.37
N ALA A 704 22.14 -0.86 -26.24
CA ALA A 704 22.44 -2.09 -25.50
C ALA A 704 21.16 -2.78 -25.02
N SER A 705 20.25 -2.04 -24.38
CA SER A 705 18.99 -2.61 -23.92
C SER A 705 18.11 -3.10 -25.08
N VAL A 706 18.09 -2.41 -26.23
CA VAL A 706 17.44 -2.88 -27.47
C VAL A 706 18.06 -4.18 -28.02
N ARG A 707 19.40 -4.26 -28.10
CA ARG A 707 20.12 -5.50 -28.51
C ARG A 707 19.80 -6.66 -27.57
N TRP A 708 19.80 -6.40 -26.27
CA TRP A 708 19.46 -7.36 -25.23
C TRP A 708 18.01 -7.83 -25.32
N THR A 709 17.03 -6.91 -25.44
CA THR A 709 15.62 -7.26 -25.64
C THR A 709 15.45 -8.16 -26.85
N ASN A 710 16.09 -7.86 -27.99
CA ASN A 710 16.03 -8.72 -29.16
C ASN A 710 16.58 -10.13 -28.88
N ALA A 711 17.74 -10.27 -28.22
CA ALA A 711 18.32 -11.57 -27.91
C ALA A 711 17.45 -12.43 -26.97
N ILE A 712 16.73 -11.81 -26.02
CA ILE A 712 15.74 -12.52 -25.20
C ILE A 712 14.49 -12.85 -26.01
N LEU A 713 13.99 -11.95 -26.85
CA LEU A 713 12.85 -12.22 -27.74
C LEU A 713 13.14 -13.35 -28.74
N ASP A 714 14.34 -13.39 -29.34
CA ASP A 714 14.81 -14.51 -30.16
C ASP A 714 14.70 -15.83 -29.37
N THR A 715 15.20 -15.85 -28.14
CA THR A 715 15.20 -17.03 -27.25
C THR A 715 13.79 -17.46 -26.83
N ILE A 716 12.87 -16.52 -26.61
CA ILE A 716 11.45 -16.85 -26.41
C ILE A 716 10.90 -17.50 -27.67
N ARG A 717 11.20 -16.98 -28.88
CA ARG A 717 10.72 -17.54 -30.15
C ARG A 717 11.34 -18.88 -30.54
N GLU A 718 12.53 -19.22 -30.04
CA GLU A 718 13.13 -20.57 -30.17
C GLU A 718 12.24 -21.64 -29.52
N VAL A 719 11.53 -21.29 -28.44
CA VAL A 719 10.75 -22.22 -27.60
C VAL A 719 9.24 -22.08 -27.84
N ASP A 720 8.76 -20.84 -27.97
CA ASP A 720 7.36 -20.45 -28.07
C ASP A 720 7.13 -19.49 -29.27
N PRO A 721 6.74 -20.04 -30.43
CA PRO A 721 6.36 -19.24 -31.59
C PRO A 721 4.90 -18.73 -31.53
N ASN A 722 4.16 -18.99 -30.44
CA ASN A 722 2.71 -18.84 -30.39
C ASN A 722 2.21 -17.64 -29.58
N HIS A 723 2.72 -17.45 -28.35
CA HIS A 723 2.29 -16.37 -27.46
C HIS A 723 2.77 -15.00 -27.93
N LEU A 724 2.10 -13.94 -27.45
CA LEU A 724 2.57 -12.58 -27.69
C LEU A 724 3.77 -12.25 -26.80
N THR A 725 4.51 -11.22 -27.17
CA THR A 725 5.75 -10.79 -26.53
C THR A 725 5.77 -9.27 -26.35
N THR A 726 6.15 -8.81 -25.16
CA THR A 726 6.16 -7.39 -24.78
C THR A 726 7.34 -7.05 -23.86
N THR A 727 7.55 -5.77 -23.59
CA THR A 727 8.53 -5.21 -22.65
C THR A 727 8.03 -3.83 -22.19
N SER A 728 8.42 -3.38 -20.99
CA SER A 728 8.06 -2.04 -20.50
C SER A 728 9.26 -1.12 -20.23
N ALA A 729 9.03 0.19 -20.17
CA ALA A 729 10.05 1.19 -19.83
C ALA A 729 9.50 2.41 -19.07
N ALA A 730 10.18 2.77 -17.98
CA ALA A 730 9.89 3.89 -17.08
C ALA A 730 10.36 5.26 -17.61
N GLU A 731 9.97 5.59 -18.84
CA GLU A 731 10.43 6.80 -19.53
C GLU A 731 9.39 7.91 -19.47
N ALA A 732 9.75 9.03 -18.85
CA ALA A 732 8.89 10.21 -18.76
C ALA A 732 8.72 10.95 -20.11
N THR A 733 9.50 10.61 -21.16
CA THR A 733 9.37 11.20 -22.50
C THR A 733 9.20 10.10 -23.55
N PRO A 734 8.48 10.35 -24.66
CA PRO A 734 8.06 9.27 -25.54
C PRO A 734 9.15 8.74 -26.48
N GLY A 735 10.21 9.52 -26.74
CA GLY A 735 11.25 9.20 -27.73
C GLY A 735 11.96 7.86 -27.53
N PRO A 736 12.50 7.55 -26.35
CA PRO A 736 13.18 6.27 -26.10
C PRO A 736 12.28 5.05 -26.35
N GLN A 737 10.99 5.14 -25.98
CA GLN A 737 10.00 4.08 -26.21
C GLN A 737 9.68 3.91 -27.72
N ILE A 738 9.58 5.02 -28.47
CA ILE A 738 9.41 5.03 -29.93
C ILE A 738 10.63 4.41 -30.64
N GLU A 739 11.85 4.74 -30.20
CA GLU A 739 13.09 4.17 -30.73
C GLU A 739 13.19 2.68 -30.41
N TRP A 740 12.81 2.27 -29.18
CA TRP A 740 12.79 0.86 -28.76
C TRP A 740 11.87 0.01 -29.64
N MET A 741 10.63 0.45 -29.89
CA MET A 741 9.67 -0.26 -30.75
C MET A 741 10.18 -0.43 -32.18
N ARG A 742 10.86 0.58 -32.73
CA ARG A 742 11.49 0.53 -34.05
C ARG A 742 12.70 -0.40 -34.08
N GLY A 743 13.49 -0.42 -33.01
CA GLY A 743 14.69 -1.27 -32.87
C GLY A 743 14.41 -2.74 -32.50
N THR A 744 13.19 -3.10 -32.09
CA THR A 744 12.85 -4.46 -31.64
C THR A 744 11.82 -5.15 -32.54
N PRO A 745 12.21 -5.60 -33.76
CA PRO A 745 11.27 -6.07 -34.78
C PRO A 745 10.36 -7.23 -34.31
N ARG A 746 10.84 -8.14 -33.44
CA ARG A 746 10.04 -9.29 -32.95
C ARG A 746 9.02 -8.97 -31.84
N LEU A 747 9.10 -7.80 -31.23
CA LEU A 747 8.18 -7.35 -30.17
C LEU A 747 6.76 -7.19 -30.73
N ASP A 748 5.73 -7.80 -30.13
CA ASP A 748 4.37 -7.70 -30.66
C ASP A 748 3.70 -6.37 -30.27
N PHE A 749 3.87 -5.95 -29.02
CA PHE A 749 3.36 -4.68 -28.48
C PHE A 749 4.29 -4.14 -27.38
N PHE A 750 4.14 -2.87 -27.02
CA PHE A 750 4.97 -2.19 -26.02
C PHE A 750 4.15 -1.69 -24.83
N ASN A 751 4.70 -1.82 -23.62
CA ASN A 751 4.06 -1.38 -22.38
C ASN A 751 4.67 -0.04 -21.91
N TRP A 752 3.89 1.04 -21.85
CA TRP A 752 4.35 2.35 -21.33
C TRP A 752 3.68 2.69 -19.99
N HIS A 753 4.40 3.35 -19.09
CA HIS A 753 3.93 3.63 -17.72
C HIS A 753 3.48 5.10 -17.56
N ALA A 754 2.44 5.34 -16.75
CA ALA A 754 1.89 6.67 -16.49
C ALA A 754 1.73 6.95 -14.98
N TYR A 755 2.66 7.72 -14.42
CA TYR A 755 2.65 8.14 -13.01
C TYR A 755 2.68 9.68 -12.88
N PRO A 756 1.91 10.27 -11.94
CA PRO A 756 1.86 11.73 -11.73
C PRO A 756 3.19 12.41 -11.38
N THR A 757 4.20 11.63 -10.97
CA THR A 757 5.57 12.10 -10.72
C THR A 757 6.41 12.27 -11.99
N TYR A 758 6.07 11.62 -13.10
CA TYR A 758 6.88 11.68 -14.32
C TYR A 758 6.93 13.11 -14.91
N THR A 759 5.88 13.92 -14.75
CA THR A 759 5.88 15.34 -15.15
C THR A 759 6.66 16.27 -14.21
N ASP A 760 7.18 15.73 -13.10
CA ASP A 760 8.17 16.38 -12.24
C ASP A 760 9.61 15.92 -12.50
N TYR A 761 9.85 14.86 -13.29
CA TYR A 761 11.19 14.36 -13.58
C TYR A 761 12.02 15.40 -14.35
N HIS A 762 13.33 15.41 -14.10
CA HIS A 762 14.26 16.33 -14.79
C HIS A 762 14.14 16.22 -16.32
N SER A 763 14.08 14.99 -16.85
CA SER A 763 13.94 14.70 -18.28
C SER A 763 12.63 15.21 -18.90
N TRP A 764 11.53 15.29 -18.15
CA TRP A 764 10.33 15.98 -18.61
C TRP A 764 10.54 17.51 -18.55
N ARG A 765 10.97 18.03 -17.39
CA ARG A 765 11.08 19.48 -17.15
C ARG A 765 12.08 20.18 -18.08
N SER A 766 13.20 19.55 -18.41
CA SER A 766 14.21 20.08 -19.34
C SER A 766 13.73 20.18 -20.78
N THR A 767 12.70 19.41 -21.14
CA THR A 767 12.36 19.09 -22.53
C THR A 767 10.97 19.58 -22.92
N ALA A 768 9.99 19.47 -22.02
CA ALA A 768 8.68 20.07 -22.18
C ALA A 768 8.67 21.57 -21.79
N GLY A 769 9.59 22.00 -20.92
CA GLY A 769 9.64 23.35 -20.35
C GLY A 769 8.67 23.54 -19.18
N GLN A 770 8.87 24.63 -18.41
CA GLN A 770 8.11 24.88 -17.17
C GLN A 770 6.61 25.12 -17.42
N ASP A 771 6.27 25.75 -18.55
CA ASP A 771 4.91 26.12 -18.96
C ASP A 771 4.13 24.97 -19.64
N ALA A 772 4.70 23.77 -19.75
CA ALA A 772 3.97 22.62 -20.28
C ALA A 772 2.86 22.18 -19.33
N PRO A 773 1.68 21.79 -19.82
CA PRO A 773 0.68 21.10 -19.01
C PRO A 773 1.27 19.86 -18.32
N ARG A 774 1.25 19.83 -16.98
CA ARG A 774 1.79 18.73 -16.17
C ARG A 774 0.73 17.75 -15.65
N GLU A 775 -0.56 18.04 -15.87
CA GLU A 775 -1.69 17.22 -15.44
C GLU A 775 -1.62 15.80 -16.06
N ILE A 776 -1.80 14.77 -15.23
CA ILE A 776 -1.54 13.38 -15.58
C ILE A 776 -2.44 12.82 -16.69
N GLY A 777 -3.70 13.26 -16.79
CA GLY A 777 -4.54 12.91 -17.93
C GLY A 777 -4.07 13.53 -19.24
N VAL A 778 -3.61 14.79 -19.23
CA VAL A 778 -2.94 15.41 -20.39
C VAL A 778 -1.65 14.67 -20.74
N TYR A 779 -0.84 14.28 -19.74
CA TYR A 779 0.35 13.46 -19.96
C TYR A 779 -0.01 12.13 -20.63
N ALA A 780 -0.98 11.38 -20.09
CA ALA A 780 -1.41 10.09 -20.60
C ALA A 780 -1.94 10.20 -22.05
N ALA A 781 -2.75 11.22 -22.35
CA ALA A 781 -3.19 11.50 -23.72
C ALA A 781 -2.02 11.81 -24.66
N THR A 782 -1.02 12.57 -24.20
CA THR A 782 0.15 12.98 -25.00
C THR A 782 1.06 11.80 -25.31
N ILE A 783 1.38 10.97 -24.32
CA ILE A 783 2.22 9.78 -24.53
C ILE A 783 1.47 8.75 -25.39
N ALA A 784 0.20 8.48 -25.14
CA ALA A 784 -0.59 7.56 -25.97
C ALA A 784 -0.65 7.97 -27.45
N LEU A 785 -0.79 9.27 -27.74
CA LEU A 785 -0.73 9.80 -29.11
C LEU A 785 0.69 9.70 -29.70
N ALA A 786 1.74 9.96 -28.91
CA ALA A 786 3.13 9.91 -29.36
C ALA A 786 3.61 8.48 -29.63
N GLN A 787 3.24 7.49 -28.81
CA GLN A 787 3.69 6.11 -28.99
C GLN A 787 3.20 5.47 -30.30
N ARG A 788 2.12 5.97 -30.90
CA ARG A 788 1.66 5.55 -32.24
C ARG A 788 2.71 5.81 -33.34
N LEU A 789 3.64 6.76 -33.13
CA LEU A 789 4.79 7.02 -34.00
C LEU A 789 5.85 5.89 -33.96
N GLY A 790 5.78 4.97 -32.98
CA GLY A 790 6.63 3.78 -32.89
C GLY A 790 6.30 2.68 -33.91
N GLY A 791 5.13 2.75 -34.57
CA GLY A 791 4.71 1.77 -35.59
C GLY A 791 4.26 0.41 -35.04
N LYS A 792 4.10 0.28 -33.72
CA LYS A 792 3.61 -0.93 -33.04
C LYS A 792 2.47 -0.58 -32.08
N PRO A 793 1.60 -1.54 -31.71
CA PRO A 793 0.61 -1.32 -30.67
C PRO A 793 1.31 -0.99 -29.34
N SER A 794 0.83 0.05 -28.68
CA SER A 794 1.39 0.50 -27.40
C SER A 794 0.27 0.63 -26.38
N ILE A 795 0.36 -0.13 -25.29
CA ILE A 795 -0.63 -0.19 -24.23
C ILE A 795 -0.11 0.52 -22.98
N LEU A 796 -1.01 1.20 -22.27
CA LEU A 796 -0.75 1.64 -20.92
C LEU A 796 -0.50 0.41 -20.04
N GLY A 797 0.76 0.16 -19.67
CA GLY A 797 1.22 -1.04 -18.96
C GLY A 797 1.21 -0.92 -17.44
N GLU A 798 1.30 0.30 -16.92
CA GLU A 798 1.07 0.65 -15.52
C GLU A 798 0.51 2.06 -15.38
N THR A 799 -0.37 2.26 -14.39
CA THR A 799 -0.74 3.57 -13.88
C THR A 799 -1.25 3.46 -12.44
N GLY A 800 -1.07 4.53 -11.66
CA GLY A 800 -1.57 4.62 -10.30
C GLY A 800 -1.16 5.93 -9.61
N ASN A 801 -1.55 6.04 -8.34
CA ASN A 801 -1.03 7.03 -7.41
C ASN A 801 0.49 6.84 -7.19
N ASP A 802 1.17 7.82 -6.59
CA ASP A 802 2.61 7.70 -6.32
C ASP A 802 2.89 6.96 -5.00
N ARG A 803 3.90 6.08 -5.00
CA ARG A 803 4.41 5.38 -3.81
C ARG A 803 5.30 6.25 -2.93
N LEU A 804 6.00 7.24 -3.50
CA LEU A 804 6.89 8.13 -2.74
C LEU A 804 6.14 9.30 -2.10
N ARG A 805 5.06 9.75 -2.74
CA ARG A 805 4.06 10.68 -2.22
C ARG A 805 2.75 9.96 -1.96
N GLU A 806 2.75 8.96 -1.06
CA GLU A 806 1.55 8.20 -0.66
C GLU A 806 0.47 9.11 -0.01
N VAL A 807 -0.31 9.81 -0.84
CA VAL A 807 -1.56 10.45 -0.42
C VAL A 807 -2.67 9.42 -0.56
N SER A 808 -3.08 8.85 0.58
CA SER A 808 -4.20 7.92 0.71
C SER A 808 -5.56 8.64 0.49
N TYR A 809 -5.74 9.13 -0.73
CA TYR A 809 -6.94 9.78 -1.26
C TYR A 809 -7.63 8.79 -2.21
N PRO A 810 -8.69 8.06 -1.80
CA PRO A 810 -9.40 7.14 -2.69
C PRO A 810 -9.92 7.83 -3.95
N GLU A 811 -10.36 9.09 -3.84
CA GLU A 811 -10.76 9.90 -4.99
C GLU A 811 -9.59 10.18 -5.93
N TYR A 812 -8.45 10.67 -5.44
CA TYR A 812 -7.27 10.90 -6.30
C TYR A 812 -6.83 9.62 -7.01
N ARG A 813 -6.83 8.49 -6.29
CA ARG A 813 -6.51 7.16 -6.84
C ARG A 813 -7.48 6.79 -7.97
N ALA A 814 -8.78 7.00 -7.78
CA ALA A 814 -9.79 6.79 -8.80
C ALA A 814 -9.61 7.75 -9.99
N LEU A 815 -9.42 9.06 -9.77
CA LEU A 815 -9.25 10.05 -10.83
C LEU A 815 -7.98 9.79 -11.68
N VAL A 816 -6.85 9.45 -11.07
CA VAL A 816 -5.62 9.09 -11.82
C VAL A 816 -5.85 7.81 -12.63
N THR A 817 -6.45 6.78 -12.03
CA THR A 817 -6.72 5.50 -12.73
C THR A 817 -7.70 5.71 -13.89
N ARG A 818 -8.80 6.43 -13.65
CA ARG A 818 -9.85 6.79 -14.62
C ARG A 818 -9.27 7.57 -15.78
N ASP A 819 -8.58 8.68 -15.50
CA ASP A 819 -8.09 9.58 -16.54
C ASP A 819 -7.03 8.91 -17.40
N CYS A 820 -6.12 8.12 -16.82
CA CYS A 820 -5.13 7.40 -17.59
C CYS A 820 -5.77 6.30 -18.46
N LEU A 821 -6.67 5.47 -17.91
CA LEU A 821 -7.36 4.43 -18.68
C LEU A 821 -8.18 5.01 -19.83
N TRP A 822 -9.07 5.98 -19.55
CA TRP A 822 -9.93 6.58 -20.57
C TRP A 822 -9.16 7.36 -21.62
N LEU A 823 -8.19 8.19 -21.22
CA LEU A 823 -7.47 9.04 -22.17
C LEU A 823 -6.41 8.28 -22.96
N ALA A 824 -5.79 7.23 -22.42
CA ALA A 824 -4.96 6.32 -23.20
C ALA A 824 -5.80 5.54 -24.24
N PHE A 825 -6.92 4.94 -23.81
CA PHE A 825 -7.79 4.16 -24.69
C PHE A 825 -8.37 5.00 -25.83
N LEU A 826 -8.91 6.19 -25.52
CA LEU A 826 -9.45 7.14 -26.51
C LEU A 826 -8.36 7.89 -27.32
N CYS A 827 -7.08 7.60 -27.11
CA CYS A 827 -5.98 8.02 -27.99
C CYS A 827 -5.41 6.88 -28.85
N GLY A 828 -5.85 5.62 -28.63
CA GLY A 828 -5.45 4.45 -29.42
C GLY A 828 -4.70 3.36 -28.65
N SER A 829 -4.59 3.44 -27.31
CA SER A 829 -4.14 2.30 -26.50
C SER A 829 -5.14 1.14 -26.67
N PRO A 830 -4.72 -0.09 -27.06
CA PRO A 830 -5.63 -1.20 -27.39
C PRO A 830 -6.25 -1.89 -26.16
N GLY A 831 -6.24 -1.22 -25.00
CA GLY A 831 -6.59 -1.70 -23.67
C GLY A 831 -5.92 -0.80 -22.62
N GLY A 832 -5.77 -1.30 -21.40
CA GLY A 832 -5.01 -0.61 -20.36
C GLY A 832 -4.80 -1.47 -19.10
N ILE A 833 -3.68 -1.28 -18.44
CA ILE A 833 -3.25 -2.00 -17.24
C ILE A 833 -2.95 -0.98 -16.14
N ALA A 834 -3.54 -1.17 -14.96
CA ALA A 834 -3.27 -0.35 -13.78
C ALA A 834 -2.44 -1.12 -12.73
N TRP A 835 -1.75 -0.42 -11.84
CA TRP A 835 -0.73 -1.00 -10.96
C TRP A 835 -1.15 -1.04 -9.49
N ASP A 836 -1.25 -2.28 -8.97
CA ASP A 836 -1.15 -2.63 -7.56
C ASP A 836 -2.14 -1.89 -6.62
N ALA A 837 -1.89 -1.89 -5.31
CA ALA A 837 -2.74 -1.20 -4.32
C ALA A 837 -2.96 0.31 -4.56
N ILE A 838 -2.12 0.91 -5.41
CA ILE A 838 -2.11 2.34 -5.75
C ILE A 838 -2.97 2.68 -6.98
N ALA A 839 -3.69 1.72 -7.57
CA ALA A 839 -4.76 1.94 -8.54
C ALA A 839 -6.16 1.65 -7.94
N ASP A 840 -7.22 2.16 -8.57
CA ASP A 840 -8.61 1.86 -8.18
C ASP A 840 -9.26 0.90 -9.21
N PRO A 841 -9.50 -0.39 -8.85
CA PRO A 841 -10.01 -1.37 -9.80
C PRO A 841 -11.45 -1.08 -10.28
N ARG A 842 -12.20 -0.21 -9.59
CA ARG A 842 -13.59 0.09 -9.95
C ARG A 842 -13.74 0.89 -11.23
N GLU A 843 -12.69 1.59 -11.66
CA GLU A 843 -12.69 2.44 -12.85
C GLU A 843 -12.65 1.64 -14.15
N PHE A 844 -12.31 0.35 -14.08
CA PHE A 844 -12.42 -0.58 -15.20
C PHE A 844 -13.87 -0.91 -15.59
N GLU A 845 -14.86 -0.75 -14.69
CA GLU A 845 -16.20 -1.30 -14.92
C GLU A 845 -16.90 -0.67 -16.14
N VAL A 846 -16.95 0.66 -16.21
CA VAL A 846 -17.71 1.33 -17.27
C VAL A 846 -16.94 1.31 -18.59
N ILE A 847 -15.61 1.48 -18.56
CA ILE A 847 -14.80 1.44 -19.78
C ILE A 847 -14.81 0.04 -20.43
N SER A 848 -14.66 -1.03 -19.65
CA SER A 848 -14.71 -2.40 -20.18
C SER A 848 -16.11 -2.77 -20.67
N ARG A 849 -17.17 -2.35 -19.95
CA ARG A 849 -18.58 -2.55 -20.33
C ARG A 849 -18.96 -1.82 -21.61
N LEU A 850 -18.49 -0.59 -21.83
CA LEU A 850 -18.81 0.18 -23.05
C LEU A 850 -17.94 -0.26 -24.23
N ALA A 851 -16.65 -0.56 -24.02
CA ALA A 851 -15.81 -1.14 -25.05
C ALA A 851 -16.33 -2.53 -25.50
N GLY A 852 -16.85 -3.35 -24.58
CA GLY A 852 -17.44 -4.66 -24.89
C GLY A 852 -18.73 -4.62 -25.72
N GLN A 853 -19.33 -3.45 -25.95
CA GLN A 853 -20.50 -3.27 -26.82
C GLN A 853 -20.16 -2.85 -28.26
N ILE A 854 -18.88 -2.63 -28.58
CA ILE A 854 -18.41 -2.18 -29.88
C ILE A 854 -17.91 -3.40 -30.67
N ASP A 855 -18.31 -3.53 -31.94
CA ASP A 855 -17.72 -4.54 -32.83
C ASP A 855 -16.34 -4.09 -33.33
N TRP A 856 -15.31 -4.46 -32.56
CA TRP A 856 -13.92 -4.22 -32.92
C TRP A 856 -13.42 -5.05 -34.10
N ALA A 857 -14.19 -6.03 -34.63
CA ALA A 857 -13.82 -6.70 -35.88
C ALA A 857 -14.04 -5.80 -37.10
N THR A 858 -15.14 -5.03 -37.13
CA THR A 858 -15.44 -4.06 -38.21
C THR A 858 -14.90 -2.66 -37.95
N PHE A 859 -14.75 -2.23 -36.68
CA PHE A 859 -14.32 -0.87 -36.31
C PHE A 859 -13.10 -0.34 -37.10
N ARG A 860 -13.18 0.93 -37.52
CA ARG A 860 -12.10 1.74 -38.07
C ARG A 860 -12.15 3.12 -37.41
N GLU A 861 -11.04 3.58 -36.87
CA GLU A 861 -10.94 4.92 -36.28
C GLU A 861 -11.13 5.99 -37.36
N ALA A 862 -12.08 6.91 -37.17
CA ALA A 862 -12.25 8.05 -38.07
C ALA A 862 -11.01 8.95 -38.02
N PRO A 863 -10.41 9.37 -39.15
CA PRO A 863 -9.30 10.30 -39.15
C PRO A 863 -9.65 11.60 -38.37
N PRO A 864 -8.94 11.94 -37.28
CA PRO A 864 -9.18 13.16 -36.51
C PRO A 864 -9.11 14.42 -37.38
N PRO A 865 -9.96 15.45 -37.15
CA PRO A 865 -10.02 16.64 -38.00
C PRO A 865 -8.75 17.50 -37.95
N VAL A 866 -7.94 17.37 -36.90
CA VAL A 866 -6.66 18.06 -36.75
C VAL A 866 -5.52 17.05 -36.67
N ALA A 867 -4.42 17.32 -37.37
CA ALA A 867 -3.23 16.49 -37.39
C ALA A 867 -1.98 17.32 -37.08
N VAL A 868 -1.31 17.03 -35.96
CA VAL A 868 -0.05 17.70 -35.57
C VAL A 868 1.10 16.96 -36.22
N ARG A 869 1.88 17.63 -37.07
CA ARG A 869 3.09 17.05 -37.67
C ARG A 869 4.26 17.14 -36.69
N VAL A 870 4.86 15.99 -36.42
CA VAL A 870 5.92 15.78 -35.44
C VAL A 870 7.22 15.42 -36.15
N SER A 871 8.24 16.23 -35.92
CA SER A 871 9.60 16.08 -36.43
C SER A 871 10.46 15.33 -35.42
N ASP A 872 10.30 15.64 -34.14
CA ASP A 872 11.05 15.10 -33.01
C ASP A 872 10.15 15.09 -31.75
N PRO A 873 9.57 13.93 -31.38
CA PRO A 873 8.61 13.84 -30.27
C PRO A 873 9.22 14.10 -28.88
N VAL A 874 10.56 14.21 -28.78
CA VAL A 874 11.24 14.66 -27.56
C VAL A 874 11.34 16.18 -27.59
N LYS A 875 11.98 16.78 -28.59
CA LYS A 875 12.18 18.24 -28.66
C LYS A 875 10.86 19.03 -28.75
N GLU A 876 9.82 18.44 -29.34
CA GLU A 876 8.51 19.09 -29.53
C GLU A 876 7.53 18.82 -28.36
N LEU A 877 7.92 18.04 -27.34
CA LEU A 877 7.04 17.52 -26.28
C LEU A 877 6.19 18.58 -25.57
N GLY A 878 6.77 19.76 -25.29
CA GLY A 878 6.04 20.88 -24.67
C GLY A 878 4.92 21.46 -25.55
N ALA A 879 5.06 21.38 -26.88
CA ALA A 879 4.01 21.74 -27.82
C ALA A 879 2.98 20.61 -27.97
N LEU A 880 3.41 19.34 -27.99
CA LEU A 880 2.53 18.17 -28.02
C LEU A 880 1.58 18.14 -26.81
N ALA A 881 2.09 18.41 -25.60
CA ALA A 881 1.28 18.51 -24.38
C ALA A 881 0.24 19.64 -24.45
N ARG A 882 0.59 20.79 -25.05
CA ARG A 882 -0.37 21.89 -25.28
C ARG A 882 -1.45 21.52 -26.31
N TYR A 883 -1.10 20.80 -27.38
CA TYR A 883 -2.08 20.27 -28.34
C TYR A 883 -3.02 19.26 -27.70
N SER A 884 -2.52 18.33 -26.89
CA SER A 884 -3.36 17.40 -26.10
C SER A 884 -4.32 18.14 -25.18
N ALA A 885 -3.83 19.10 -24.39
CA ALA A 885 -4.68 19.90 -23.50
C ALA A 885 -5.74 20.72 -24.28
N TRP A 886 -5.40 21.24 -25.47
CA TRP A 886 -6.34 21.91 -26.35
C TRP A 886 -7.42 20.95 -26.90
N SER A 887 -7.04 19.73 -27.30
CA SER A 887 -7.97 18.67 -27.74
C SER A 887 -8.99 18.36 -26.64
N LEU A 888 -8.54 18.25 -25.39
CA LEU A 888 -9.41 17.98 -24.24
C LEU A 888 -10.36 19.16 -23.93
N ARG A 889 -9.87 20.41 -23.91
CA ARG A 889 -10.73 21.58 -23.66
C ARG A 889 -11.76 21.88 -24.76
N THR A 890 -11.50 21.46 -25.99
CA THR A 890 -12.39 21.74 -27.13
C THR A 890 -13.29 20.56 -27.52
N GLY A 891 -12.94 19.33 -27.11
CA GLY A 891 -13.56 18.10 -27.59
C GLY A 891 -13.19 17.74 -29.04
N VAL A 892 -12.29 18.49 -29.67
CA VAL A 892 -11.82 18.24 -31.05
C VAL A 892 -10.77 17.12 -31.01
N PRO A 893 -10.97 15.98 -31.70
CA PRO A 893 -9.94 14.95 -31.78
C PRO A 893 -8.71 15.42 -32.55
N ILE A 894 -7.53 14.99 -32.10
CA ILE A 894 -6.25 15.22 -32.76
C ILE A 894 -5.53 13.89 -33.02
N ARG A 895 -4.68 13.83 -34.06
CA ARG A 895 -3.64 12.80 -34.21
C ARG A 895 -2.26 13.44 -34.32
N PHE A 896 -1.21 12.71 -33.94
CA PHE A 896 0.17 13.07 -34.26
C PHE A 896 0.57 12.33 -35.55
N LEU A 897 1.28 13.03 -36.45
CA LEU A 897 1.80 12.50 -37.72
C LEU A 897 3.31 12.36 -37.62
N GLY A 898 3.85 11.23 -38.10
CA GLY A 898 5.29 11.07 -38.27
C GLY A 898 5.86 11.96 -39.39
N ALA A 899 7.17 12.22 -39.34
CA ALA A 899 7.90 12.79 -40.46
C ALA A 899 7.74 11.90 -41.71
N GLY A 900 7.15 12.44 -42.78
CA GLY A 900 6.79 11.71 -44.00
C GLY A 900 5.38 11.11 -44.03
N GLU A 901 4.62 11.13 -42.93
CA GLU A 901 3.24 10.62 -42.92
C GLU A 901 2.26 11.60 -43.60
N ALA A 902 1.40 11.05 -44.45
CA ALA A 902 0.34 11.79 -45.13
C ALA A 902 -0.81 12.15 -44.18
N SER A 903 -1.34 13.35 -44.34
CA SER A 903 -2.63 13.74 -43.77
C SER A 903 -3.78 13.16 -44.59
N ALA A 904 -4.84 12.72 -43.93
CA ALA A 904 -6.07 12.30 -44.60
C ALA A 904 -6.79 13.53 -45.24
N PRO A 905 -7.62 13.32 -46.28
CA PRO A 905 -8.33 14.42 -46.94
C PRO A 905 -9.15 15.26 -45.96
N GLY A 906 -9.02 16.59 -46.07
CA GLY A 906 -9.75 17.55 -45.22
C GLY A 906 -9.20 17.74 -43.80
N GLN A 907 -8.12 17.07 -43.39
CA GLN A 907 -7.47 17.34 -42.09
C GLN A 907 -6.79 18.72 -42.08
N VAL A 908 -6.99 19.48 -41.01
CA VAL A 908 -6.19 20.68 -40.72
C VAL A 908 -4.84 20.22 -40.15
N VAL A 909 -3.78 20.39 -40.93
CA VAL A 909 -2.41 20.06 -40.50
C VAL A 909 -1.79 21.27 -39.79
N VAL A 910 -1.24 21.04 -38.60
CA VAL A 910 -0.49 22.03 -37.81
C VAL A 910 0.90 21.49 -37.48
N THR A 911 1.84 22.36 -37.14
CA THR A 911 3.22 22.02 -36.78
C THR A 911 3.53 22.45 -35.34
N CYS A 912 4.72 22.14 -34.84
CA CYS A 912 5.28 22.77 -33.64
C CYS A 912 6.05 24.05 -34.03
N PRO A 913 6.18 25.06 -33.13
CA PRO A 913 5.60 25.16 -31.78
C PRO A 913 4.07 25.31 -31.79
N PHE A 914 3.44 25.20 -30.62
CA PHE A 914 1.98 25.21 -30.48
C PHE A 914 1.33 26.46 -31.08
N THR A 915 0.43 26.26 -32.04
CA THR A 915 -0.43 27.28 -32.63
C THR A 915 -1.87 26.76 -32.60
N GLU A 916 -2.84 27.53 -32.09
CA GLU A 916 -4.21 27.05 -31.94
C GLU A 916 -4.86 26.66 -33.29
N PRO A 917 -5.30 25.39 -33.46
CA PRO A 917 -5.89 24.93 -34.71
C PRO A 917 -7.22 25.63 -35.05
N LYS A 918 -7.32 26.20 -36.24
CA LYS A 918 -8.53 26.87 -36.73
C LYS A 918 -9.50 25.85 -37.34
N VAL A 919 -10.46 25.39 -36.55
CA VAL A 919 -11.53 24.45 -36.94
C VAL A 919 -12.90 24.94 -36.47
N PRO A 920 -14.01 24.61 -37.16
CA PRO A 920 -15.36 24.92 -36.69
C PRO A 920 -15.72 24.06 -35.46
N ALA A 921 -16.59 24.58 -34.58
CA ALA A 921 -17.01 23.86 -33.37
C ALA A 921 -17.72 22.51 -33.65
N SER A 922 -18.27 22.33 -34.85
CA SER A 922 -18.82 21.06 -35.34
C SER A 922 -17.76 19.97 -35.58
N ALA A 923 -16.46 20.30 -35.57
CA ALA A 923 -15.37 19.34 -35.63
C ALA A 923 -15.18 18.54 -34.33
N ALA A 924 -15.81 18.95 -33.22
CA ALA A 924 -15.86 18.20 -31.97
C ALA A 924 -17.16 17.35 -31.90
N PRO A 925 -17.09 16.00 -32.01
CA PRO A 925 -18.26 15.11 -31.96
C PRO A 925 -18.94 15.06 -30.59
N LEU A 926 -18.20 15.35 -29.52
CA LEU A 926 -18.71 15.49 -28.15
C LEU A 926 -18.17 16.80 -27.58
N ARG A 927 -19.06 17.65 -27.09
CA ARG A 927 -18.74 18.90 -26.38
C ARG A 927 -19.47 18.93 -25.05
N ALA A 928 -18.86 19.60 -24.07
CA ALA A 928 -19.45 19.84 -22.75
C ALA A 928 -19.60 21.36 -22.47
N SER A 929 -20.29 21.72 -21.40
CA SER A 929 -20.34 23.09 -20.88
C SER A 929 -18.98 23.52 -20.29
N PRO A 930 -18.70 24.84 -20.20
CA PRO A 930 -17.43 25.34 -19.67
C PRO A 930 -17.09 24.78 -18.29
N GLY A 931 -15.84 24.33 -18.12
CA GLY A 931 -15.39 23.62 -16.92
C GLY A 931 -15.44 22.10 -17.00
N TYR A 932 -15.79 21.55 -18.16
CA TYR A 932 -15.60 20.16 -18.52
C TYR A 932 -14.67 20.03 -19.73
N GLU A 933 -13.92 18.93 -19.79
CA GLU A 933 -13.07 18.55 -20.92
C GLU A 933 -13.59 17.25 -21.55
N CYS A 934 -13.45 17.09 -22.86
CA CYS A 934 -13.96 15.95 -23.62
C CYS A 934 -12.86 15.26 -24.44
N LYS A 935 -12.85 13.92 -24.43
CA LYS A 935 -12.15 13.09 -25.42
C LYS A 935 -13.15 12.15 -26.06
N VAL A 936 -12.94 11.81 -27.33
CA VAL A 936 -13.84 10.92 -28.07
C VAL A 936 -13.09 10.13 -29.14
N LEU A 937 -13.52 8.88 -29.32
CA LEU A 937 -13.11 7.94 -30.36
C LEU A 937 -14.36 7.63 -31.20
N THR A 938 -14.27 7.82 -32.52
CA THR A 938 -15.40 7.62 -33.44
C THR A 938 -15.04 6.63 -34.56
N SER A 939 -16.03 5.91 -35.09
CA SER A 939 -15.82 5.11 -36.29
C SER A 939 -15.85 5.95 -37.57
N GLU A 940 -15.01 5.59 -38.53
CA GLU A 940 -14.93 6.23 -39.86
C GLU A 940 -16.31 6.29 -40.54
N ASP A 941 -17.01 5.15 -40.53
CA ASP A 941 -18.35 5.01 -41.10
C ASP A 941 -19.44 5.74 -40.30
N GLY A 942 -19.14 6.24 -39.10
CA GLY A 942 -20.04 7.01 -38.25
C GLY A 942 -21.06 6.21 -37.44
N ARG A 943 -20.95 4.88 -37.34
CA ARG A 943 -21.81 4.05 -36.48
C ARG A 943 -21.47 4.11 -35.00
N VAL A 944 -20.24 4.42 -34.62
CA VAL A 944 -19.76 4.36 -33.23
C VAL A 944 -19.21 5.71 -32.79
N LEU A 945 -19.59 6.15 -31.60
CA LEU A 945 -18.96 7.23 -30.85
C LEU A 945 -18.82 6.78 -29.40
N LEU A 946 -17.59 6.62 -28.91
CA LEU A 946 -17.28 6.40 -27.50
C LEU A 946 -16.56 7.64 -26.97
N GLY A 947 -17.11 8.28 -25.94
CA GLY A 947 -16.60 9.53 -25.40
C GLY A 947 -16.49 9.53 -23.87
N TYR A 948 -15.60 10.38 -23.38
CA TYR A 948 -15.35 10.65 -21.97
C TYR A 948 -15.39 12.17 -21.76
N ALA A 949 -16.20 12.62 -20.80
CA ALA A 949 -16.34 14.02 -20.39
C ALA A 949 -16.00 14.16 -18.91
N ARG A 950 -14.91 14.86 -18.60
CA ARG A 950 -14.34 14.98 -17.25
C ARG A 950 -14.49 16.39 -16.67
N ASN A 951 -14.83 16.50 -15.38
CA ASN A 951 -14.94 17.78 -14.69
C ASN A 951 -13.53 18.37 -14.45
N ALA A 952 -13.24 19.52 -15.04
CA ALA A 952 -11.91 20.14 -14.99
C ALA A 952 -11.92 21.33 -14.01
N GLY A 953 -11.42 21.10 -12.79
CA GLY A 953 -11.10 22.14 -11.82
C GLY A 953 -9.68 22.70 -12.01
N GLU A 954 -9.04 23.03 -10.89
CA GLU A 954 -7.63 23.46 -10.83
C GLU A 954 -6.69 22.25 -10.84
N MET A 955 -5.37 22.47 -10.95
CA MET A 955 -4.37 21.40 -10.84
C MET A 955 -3.85 21.29 -9.41
N LEU A 956 -3.96 20.11 -8.80
CA LEU A 956 -3.35 19.79 -7.51
C LEU A 956 -1.81 19.80 -7.60
N PRO A 957 -1.09 20.05 -6.48
CA PRO A 957 0.36 19.93 -6.42
C PRO A 957 0.92 18.55 -6.81
N GLN A 958 0.08 17.52 -6.77
CA GLN A 958 0.39 16.15 -7.19
C GLN A 958 0.07 15.90 -8.69
N ASN A 959 -0.11 16.94 -9.51
CA ASN A 959 -0.31 16.86 -10.96
C ASN A 959 -1.58 16.10 -11.42
N ALA A 960 -2.67 16.14 -10.64
CA ALA A 960 -4.01 15.73 -11.09
C ALA A 960 -5.01 16.89 -10.94
N ARG A 961 -6.16 16.82 -11.62
CA ARG A 961 -7.23 17.83 -11.52
C ARG A 961 -8.01 17.77 -10.20
N THR A 962 -8.51 18.91 -9.73
CA THR A 962 -9.66 18.98 -8.81
C THR A 962 -10.97 18.95 -9.61
N ARG A 963 -12.10 18.88 -8.90
CA ARG A 963 -13.46 18.90 -9.46
C ARG A 963 -14.27 20.00 -8.79
N VAL A 964 -15.23 20.57 -9.50
CA VAL A 964 -16.09 21.66 -9.01
C VAL A 964 -17.55 21.42 -9.45
N PRO A 965 -18.52 21.37 -8.52
CA PRO A 965 -19.93 21.16 -8.84
C PRO A 965 -20.49 22.29 -9.71
N ARG A 966 -20.90 21.96 -10.93
CA ARG A 966 -21.43 22.94 -11.91
C ARG A 966 -22.48 22.31 -12.82
N ASP A 967 -23.20 23.13 -13.59
CA ASP A 967 -24.20 22.62 -14.54
C ASP A 967 -23.51 22.05 -15.78
N LEU A 968 -23.71 20.74 -16.00
CA LEU A 968 -23.24 20.01 -17.17
C LEU A 968 -24.28 20.06 -18.28
N ARG A 969 -23.86 20.44 -19.49
CA ARG A 969 -24.54 20.12 -20.75
C ARG A 969 -23.60 19.33 -21.64
N LEU A 970 -23.98 18.13 -22.03
CA LEU A 970 -23.34 17.38 -23.10
C LEU A 970 -24.08 17.61 -24.41
N THR A 971 -23.35 17.94 -25.47
CA THR A 971 -23.85 18.02 -26.85
C THR A 971 -23.07 17.02 -27.69
N LEU A 972 -23.77 16.05 -28.27
CA LEU A 972 -23.23 15.05 -29.19
C LEU A 972 -23.64 15.43 -30.62
N GLU A 973 -22.69 15.46 -31.56
CA GLU A 973 -22.98 15.53 -32.99
C GLU A 973 -22.82 14.13 -33.60
N LEU A 974 -23.88 13.62 -34.23
CA LEU A 974 -23.97 12.25 -34.73
C LEU A 974 -23.97 12.24 -36.26
N ARG A 975 -23.07 11.42 -36.85
CA ARG A 975 -23.00 11.22 -38.31
C ARG A 975 -24.15 10.36 -38.86
N ARG A 976 -24.83 9.62 -37.99
CA ARG A 976 -26.00 8.75 -38.28
C ARG A 976 -26.96 8.74 -37.10
N PRO A 977 -28.24 8.36 -37.29
CA PRO A 977 -29.10 7.99 -36.19
C PRO A 977 -28.49 6.85 -35.38
N ALA A 978 -28.59 6.92 -34.06
CA ALA A 978 -27.94 5.98 -33.15
C ALA A 978 -28.69 5.85 -31.82
N ALA A 979 -28.66 4.65 -31.25
CA ALA A 979 -28.94 4.46 -29.83
C ALA A 979 -27.81 5.10 -29.02
N VAL A 980 -28.15 5.92 -28.02
CA VAL A 980 -27.17 6.65 -27.21
C VAL A 980 -27.38 6.32 -25.73
N GLU A 981 -26.29 6.04 -25.03
CA GLU A 981 -26.22 5.80 -23.58
C GLU A 981 -25.25 6.80 -22.93
N ILE A 982 -25.64 7.35 -21.78
CA ILE A 982 -24.79 8.20 -20.95
C ILE A 982 -24.68 7.56 -19.56
N TRP A 983 -23.45 7.38 -19.12
CA TRP A 983 -23.07 6.71 -17.89
C TRP A 983 -22.34 7.69 -16.97
N ASP A 984 -22.73 7.70 -15.71
CA ASP A 984 -22.08 8.45 -14.64
C ASP A 984 -20.97 7.56 -14.05
N LEU A 985 -19.73 8.05 -14.04
CA LEU A 985 -18.55 7.23 -13.71
C LEU A 985 -18.29 7.13 -12.21
N ASP A 986 -18.78 8.08 -11.43
CA ASP A 986 -18.66 8.11 -9.98
C ASP A 986 -19.63 7.15 -9.29
N THR A 987 -20.88 7.10 -9.78
CA THR A 987 -21.90 6.11 -9.37
C THR A 987 -21.77 4.78 -10.13
N ARG A 988 -21.19 4.80 -11.33
CA ARG A 988 -21.07 3.67 -12.28
C ARG A 988 -22.43 3.17 -12.82
N GLU A 989 -23.45 4.02 -12.76
CA GLU A 989 -24.79 3.73 -13.30
C GLU A 989 -25.09 4.46 -14.61
N ARG A 990 -26.00 3.90 -15.42
CA ARG A 990 -26.48 4.52 -16.66
C ARG A 990 -27.58 5.54 -16.35
N VAL A 991 -27.20 6.82 -16.30
CA VAL A 991 -28.10 7.93 -15.98
C VAL A 991 -29.05 8.32 -17.11
N TRP A 992 -28.74 7.99 -18.37
CA TRP A 992 -29.63 8.25 -19.49
C TRP A 992 -29.44 7.27 -20.65
N GLN A 993 -30.53 7.00 -21.38
CA GLN A 993 -30.54 6.27 -22.64
C GLN A 993 -31.60 6.86 -23.58
N GLY A 994 -31.32 6.93 -24.88
CA GLY A 994 -32.26 7.44 -25.88
C GLY A 994 -31.86 7.14 -27.32
N GLN A 995 -32.52 7.81 -28.26
CA GLN A 995 -32.25 7.73 -29.70
C GLN A 995 -31.90 9.11 -30.24
N GLY A 996 -30.73 9.24 -30.86
CA GLY A 996 -30.30 10.43 -31.58
C GLY A 996 -30.53 10.31 -33.09
N ARG A 997 -30.73 11.44 -33.78
CA ARG A 997 -30.80 11.49 -35.25
C ARG A 997 -29.53 12.08 -35.87
N SER A 998 -29.25 13.34 -35.54
CA SER A 998 -28.05 14.09 -35.97
C SER A 998 -27.37 14.81 -34.80
N ARG A 999 -28.12 15.08 -33.72
CA ARG A 999 -27.62 15.67 -32.48
C ARG A 999 -28.38 15.10 -31.29
N VAL A 1000 -27.71 15.02 -30.14
CA VAL A 1000 -28.32 14.76 -28.83
C VAL A 1000 -27.80 15.82 -27.86
N GLU A 1001 -28.70 16.36 -27.04
CA GLU A 1001 -28.32 17.19 -25.89
C GLU A 1001 -28.84 16.55 -24.60
N TRP A 1002 -28.00 16.52 -23.58
CA TRP A 1002 -28.33 16.05 -22.25
C TRP A 1002 -27.75 17.00 -21.21
N THR A 1003 -28.45 17.18 -20.09
CA THR A 1003 -28.06 18.12 -19.03
C THR A 1003 -28.20 17.50 -17.66
N GLN A 1004 -27.21 17.75 -16.80
CA GLN A 1004 -27.23 17.42 -15.38
C GLN A 1004 -26.90 18.69 -14.58
N LYS A 1005 -27.74 19.03 -13.61
CA LYS A 1005 -27.52 20.21 -12.76
C LYS A 1005 -26.53 19.91 -11.63
N LYS A 1006 -25.72 20.91 -11.28
CA LYS A 1006 -24.83 20.98 -10.12
C LYS A 1006 -24.10 19.64 -9.82
N THR A 1007 -23.32 19.16 -10.79
CA THR A 1007 -22.52 17.92 -10.69
C THR A 1007 -21.03 18.20 -10.84
N ASP A 1008 -20.22 17.46 -10.09
CA ASP A 1008 -18.76 17.35 -10.17
C ASP A 1008 -18.27 15.99 -10.69
N HIS A 1009 -19.19 15.06 -10.97
CA HIS A 1009 -18.89 13.73 -11.50
C HIS A 1009 -18.33 13.78 -12.93
N ASP A 1010 -17.68 12.70 -13.36
CA ASP A 1010 -17.32 12.50 -14.76
C ASP A 1010 -18.32 11.57 -15.47
N TYR A 1011 -18.41 11.67 -16.79
CA TYR A 1011 -19.41 10.96 -17.59
C TYR A 1011 -18.78 10.26 -18.81
N ALA A 1012 -19.25 9.05 -19.10
CA ALA A 1012 -18.95 8.34 -20.34
C ALA A 1012 -20.18 8.29 -21.26
N VAL A 1013 -19.94 8.29 -22.56
CA VAL A 1013 -20.96 8.38 -23.61
C VAL A 1013 -20.70 7.28 -24.64
N LEU A 1014 -21.73 6.52 -25.01
CA LEU A 1014 -21.67 5.56 -26.11
C LEU A 1014 -22.86 5.77 -27.05
N ALA A 1015 -22.60 6.10 -28.31
CA ALA A 1015 -23.57 6.04 -29.40
C ALA A 1015 -23.25 4.86 -30.34
N ARG A 1016 -24.28 4.09 -30.71
CA ARG A 1016 -24.19 2.96 -31.65
C ARG A 1016 -25.37 2.94 -32.62
N SER A 1017 -25.10 2.87 -33.93
CA SER A 1017 -26.06 2.67 -35.02
C SER A 1017 -26.23 1.21 -35.41
#